data_AF-A0A7C2FPR6-F1
#
_entry.id   AF-A0A7C2FPR6-F1
#
_cell.length_a   1.000
_cell.length_b   1.000
_cell.length_c   1.000
_cell.angle_alpha   90.00
_cell.angle_beta   90.00
_cell.angle_gamma   90.00
#
_symmetry.space_group_name_H-M   'P 1'
#
loop_
_entity.id
_entity.type
_entity.pdbx_description
1 polymer ?
#
loop_
_entity_poly.entity_id
_entity_poly.type
_entity_poly.pdbx_seq_one_letter_code
_entity_poly.pdbx_strand_id
1 'polypeptide(L)'
;MPVYRYSEWDGTQDFNLDADELLKALSDDVLAHGDISQALRQLLRRGFTRPDGTRFMGLQELMQRIRQARQQRLDQYNLGSVLDDIRKKLDQVVQTERQGIERRLAEARAQSPQGADDPLVQMLEKVAQRKLDFLDRLPPDLAGQIKALNDYEFMDPEAQRLFQELMQMLQGQVMDSFFQNLYQQIQNLTPEDLARIRQMVQELNRMLEQRMRGQEPDFDRFMQQFGDMFGPNPPQTLDELLEQMRQRMAMMRSLLDSLSPQQRQALQELLESVLKDEALRQELAALAANLEYLMPTDDLRNRYPFRGDEPLSLQEAMRLMEELQALDQLEQQLRAAEQGRGLDDIDAERLQQLLGEEARRMLEALRQMARLLEEAGYIRSRGNRWELTPRAMRKIGQKALHDIFNQIKKDRFGKHETAYRGPGNERAEETKPYEFGDPFDLHLERTLMNSLTREGPRVPVRLSPNDFEVYQTRHTSLTATVMMLDLSWSMGLRGNFFAAKKVALALSQLIKTQFPRDVLYIVGFSRYAREMTEQELAEATVDEYSYGTNIQHAFMLAQRLLAKHNTANKQIIMVTDGEPTSHIEGGRAFFAYPPTLRTLQLTLQEARNCTRQGIIINTFMLDRSFYMMEFVDQLARINKGRVFYTTPERLGQYILVDYLANKRRRIA
;
A
#
# COMPACT_ATOMS: atom_id res chain seq x y z
N MET A 1 -19.33 9.93 -26.92
CA MET A 1 -17.96 9.61 -26.47
C MET A 1 -17.82 10.13 -25.05
N PRO A 2 -17.35 9.33 -24.08
CA PRO A 2 -16.99 9.89 -22.79
C PRO A 2 -15.85 10.89 -23.00
N VAL A 3 -16.05 12.11 -22.50
CA VAL A 3 -15.05 13.18 -22.56
C VAL A 3 -14.12 12.97 -21.38
N TYR A 4 -12.88 12.57 -21.65
CA TYR A 4 -11.85 12.45 -20.62
C TYR A 4 -11.16 13.80 -20.46
N ARG A 5 -11.22 14.37 -19.26
CA ARG A 5 -10.52 15.60 -18.91
C ARG A 5 -9.28 15.22 -18.11
N TYR A 6 -8.12 15.37 -18.73
CA TYR A 6 -6.84 15.24 -18.04
C TYR A 6 -6.49 16.59 -17.43
N SER A 7 -6.22 16.63 -16.13
CA SER A 7 -5.64 17.78 -15.44
C SER A 7 -4.32 17.36 -14.81
N GLU A 8 -3.42 18.33 -14.64
CA GLU A 8 -2.23 18.11 -13.80
C GLU A 8 -2.66 17.82 -12.36
N TRP A 9 -1.83 17.03 -11.66
CA TRP A 9 -2.05 16.71 -10.26
C TRP A 9 -1.81 17.97 -9.41
N ASP A 10 -2.88 18.54 -8.88
CA ASP A 10 -2.89 19.80 -8.13
C ASP A 10 -3.30 19.63 -6.65
N GLY A 11 -3.49 18.39 -6.18
CA GLY A 11 -3.86 18.07 -4.81
C GLY A 11 -5.36 18.25 -4.49
N THR A 12 -6.20 18.59 -5.48
CA THR A 12 -7.66 18.75 -5.32
C THR A 12 -8.46 17.48 -5.64
N GLN A 13 -7.79 16.37 -5.97
CA GLN A 13 -8.43 15.11 -6.34
C GLN A 13 -9.23 14.53 -5.15
N ASP A 14 -10.43 14.01 -5.42
CA ASP A 14 -11.29 13.46 -4.39
C ASP A 14 -10.70 12.15 -3.83
N PHE A 15 -10.44 12.08 -2.52
CA PHE A 15 -9.95 10.87 -1.87
C PHE A 15 -11.07 9.94 -1.40
N ASN A 16 -12.34 10.31 -1.62
CA ASN A 16 -13.48 9.46 -1.30
C ASN A 16 -13.35 8.11 -2.00
N LEU A 17 -13.44 7.06 -1.20
CA LEU A 17 -13.37 5.67 -1.66
C LEU A 17 -14.77 5.09 -1.71
N ASP A 18 -15.14 4.53 -2.85
CA ASP A 18 -16.36 3.73 -2.98
C ASP A 18 -16.04 2.25 -2.77
N ALA A 19 -16.84 1.59 -1.92
CA ALA A 19 -16.68 0.17 -1.64
C ALA A 19 -16.84 -0.71 -2.90
N ASP A 20 -17.65 -0.28 -3.87
CA ASP A 20 -17.78 -1.02 -5.13
C ASP A 20 -16.53 -0.95 -6.00
N GLU A 21 -15.85 0.20 -6.01
CA GLU A 21 -14.58 0.39 -6.71
C GLU A 21 -13.48 -0.43 -6.07
N LEU A 22 -13.38 -0.40 -4.74
CA LEU A 22 -12.43 -1.22 -3.98
C LEU A 22 -12.63 -2.71 -4.26
N LEU A 23 -13.88 -3.19 -4.24
CA LEU A 23 -14.17 -4.59 -4.54
C LEU A 23 -13.79 -4.96 -5.97
N LYS A 24 -14.04 -4.08 -6.95
CA LYS A 24 -13.64 -4.31 -8.35
C LYS A 24 -12.12 -4.39 -8.50
N ALA A 25 -11.38 -3.53 -7.79
CA ALA A 25 -9.92 -3.51 -7.81
C ALA A 25 -9.34 -4.77 -7.15
N LEU A 26 -9.94 -5.27 -6.07
CA LEU A 26 -9.53 -6.50 -5.39
C LEU A 26 -9.91 -7.78 -6.14
N SER A 27 -10.95 -7.73 -6.98
CA SER A 27 -11.56 -8.92 -7.59
C SER A 27 -10.57 -9.81 -8.35
N ASP A 28 -9.59 -9.24 -9.07
CA ASP A 28 -8.67 -10.06 -9.85
C ASP A 28 -7.62 -10.74 -8.93
N ASP A 29 -7.09 -10.01 -7.93
CA ASP A 29 -6.13 -10.57 -6.96
C ASP A 29 -6.77 -11.65 -6.07
N VAL A 30 -8.01 -11.42 -5.63
CA VAL A 30 -8.80 -12.38 -4.85
C VAL A 30 -9.00 -13.67 -5.63
N LEU A 31 -9.36 -13.57 -6.91
CA LEU A 31 -9.54 -14.73 -7.76
C LEU A 31 -8.21 -15.45 -8.04
N ALA A 32 -7.09 -14.72 -8.11
CA ALA A 32 -5.76 -15.28 -8.38
C ALA A 32 -5.18 -16.02 -7.18
N HIS A 33 -5.28 -15.44 -5.99
CA HIS A 33 -4.59 -15.92 -4.79
C HIS A 33 -5.50 -16.60 -3.76
N GLY A 34 -6.82 -16.47 -3.88
CA GLY A 34 -7.79 -17.11 -2.99
C GLY A 34 -7.89 -16.51 -1.57
N ASP A 35 -7.04 -15.54 -1.22
CA ASP A 35 -7.05 -14.87 0.09
C ASP A 35 -7.31 -13.37 -0.06
N ILE A 36 -8.46 -12.92 0.45
CA ILE A 36 -8.86 -11.50 0.47
C ILE A 36 -7.92 -10.63 1.31
N SER A 37 -7.34 -11.17 2.39
CA SER A 37 -6.39 -10.43 3.23
C SER A 37 -5.08 -10.18 2.48
N GLN A 38 -4.65 -11.15 1.67
CA GLN A 38 -3.50 -10.98 0.79
C GLN A 38 -3.79 -10.00 -0.34
N ALA A 39 -4.96 -10.09 -0.98
CA ALA A 39 -5.40 -9.15 -2.01
C ALA A 39 -5.45 -7.71 -1.46
N LEU A 40 -6.01 -7.52 -0.27
CA LEU A 40 -6.07 -6.22 0.39
C LEU A 40 -4.66 -5.68 0.69
N ARG A 41 -3.74 -6.50 1.21
CA ARG A 41 -2.33 -6.09 1.41
C ARG A 41 -1.66 -5.68 0.10
N GLN A 42 -1.87 -6.43 -0.99
CA GLN A 42 -1.32 -6.07 -2.29
C GLN A 42 -1.88 -4.75 -2.81
N LEU A 43 -3.19 -4.52 -2.64
CA LEU A 43 -3.87 -3.28 -3.00
C LEU A 43 -3.34 -2.09 -2.19
N LEU A 44 -3.22 -2.22 -0.86
CA LEU A 44 -2.65 -1.20 0.01
C LEU A 44 -1.21 -0.86 -0.38
N ARG A 45 -0.42 -1.87 -0.74
CA ARG A 45 0.97 -1.70 -1.16
C ARG A 45 1.08 -0.94 -2.49
N ARG A 46 0.41 -1.42 -3.54
CA ARG A 46 0.60 -0.95 -4.93
C ARG A 46 -0.32 0.20 -5.33
N GLY A 47 -1.40 0.41 -4.58
CA GLY A 47 -2.53 1.26 -4.97
C GLY A 47 -3.43 0.58 -6.01
N PHE A 48 -4.32 1.34 -6.65
CA PHE A 48 -5.16 0.86 -7.75
C PHE A 48 -5.61 2.00 -8.67
N THR A 49 -6.03 1.69 -9.87
CA THR A 49 -6.59 2.67 -10.81
C THR A 49 -8.11 2.70 -10.67
N ARG A 50 -8.67 3.89 -10.48
CA ARG A 50 -10.10 4.12 -10.40
C ARG A 50 -10.76 4.11 -11.79
N PRO A 51 -12.10 3.97 -11.87
CA PRO A 51 -12.82 3.93 -13.14
C PRO A 51 -12.69 5.22 -13.98
N ASP A 52 -12.44 6.36 -13.34
CA ASP A 52 -12.20 7.66 -13.98
C ASP A 52 -10.79 7.79 -14.59
N GLY A 53 -9.93 6.77 -14.41
CA GLY A 53 -8.55 6.75 -14.88
C GLY A 53 -7.55 7.36 -13.90
N THR A 54 -8.00 7.87 -12.75
CA THR A 54 -7.09 8.38 -11.71
C THR A 54 -6.42 7.22 -10.99
N ARG A 55 -5.15 7.40 -10.61
CA ARG A 55 -4.40 6.40 -9.84
C ARG A 55 -4.52 6.71 -8.37
N PHE A 56 -5.17 5.81 -7.62
CA PHE A 56 -5.09 5.82 -6.17
C PHE A 56 -3.73 5.28 -5.75
N MET A 57 -3.00 6.10 -5.01
CA MET A 57 -1.63 5.83 -4.59
C MET A 57 -1.61 4.90 -3.36
N GLY A 58 -0.65 3.97 -3.34
CA GLY A 58 -0.47 3.03 -2.22
C GLY A 58 0.68 3.42 -1.31
N LEU A 59 1.00 2.55 -0.35
CA LEU A 59 2.14 2.72 0.56
C LEU A 59 3.48 2.87 -0.17
N GLN A 60 3.65 2.21 -1.32
CA GLN A 60 4.86 2.35 -2.13
C GLN A 60 5.08 3.79 -2.63
N GLU A 61 4.00 4.47 -3.00
CA GLU A 61 4.07 5.85 -3.47
C GLU A 61 4.37 6.80 -2.30
N LEU A 62 3.76 6.57 -1.13
CA LEU A 62 4.11 7.30 0.10
C LEU A 62 5.59 7.16 0.43
N MET A 63 6.14 5.94 0.38
CA MET A 63 7.57 5.71 0.58
C MET A 63 8.41 6.42 -0.48
N GLN A 64 7.98 6.44 -1.74
CA GLN A 64 8.66 7.17 -2.80
C GLN A 64 8.67 8.68 -2.53
N ARG A 65 7.55 9.25 -2.09
CA ARG A 65 7.45 10.67 -1.70
C ARG A 65 8.37 10.99 -0.52
N ILE A 66 8.43 10.13 0.50
CA ILE A 66 9.39 10.29 1.61
C ILE A 66 10.83 10.34 1.08
N ARG A 67 11.21 9.40 0.21
CA ARG A 67 12.56 9.36 -0.39
C ARG A 67 12.85 10.60 -1.22
N GLN A 68 11.88 11.08 -2.01
CA GLN A 68 12.02 12.30 -2.79
C GLN A 68 12.17 13.53 -1.88
N ALA A 69 11.33 13.66 -0.86
CA ALA A 69 11.38 14.75 0.11
C ALA A 69 12.68 14.76 0.92
N ARG A 70 13.25 13.58 1.22
CA ARG A 70 14.58 13.43 1.82
C ARG A 70 15.66 13.89 0.85
N GLN A 71 15.64 13.40 -0.39
CA GLN A 71 16.65 13.72 -1.40
C GLN A 71 16.66 15.22 -1.74
N GLN A 72 15.49 15.85 -1.89
CA GLN A 72 15.36 17.29 -2.11
C GLN A 72 16.06 18.11 -1.02
N ARG A 73 15.84 17.77 0.25
CA ARG A 73 16.50 18.40 1.40
C ARG A 73 18.02 18.25 1.36
N LEU A 74 18.52 17.06 1.02
CA LEU A 74 19.96 16.78 0.93
C LEU A 74 20.64 17.52 -0.22
N ASP A 75 19.92 17.71 -1.33
CA ASP A 75 20.41 18.39 -2.52
C ASP A 75 20.29 19.92 -2.44
N GLN A 76 19.46 20.45 -1.54
CA GLN A 76 19.27 21.89 -1.36
C GLN A 76 20.34 22.51 -0.47
N TYR A 77 20.62 21.88 0.68
CA TYR A 77 21.41 22.50 1.75
C TYR A 77 22.86 22.02 1.83
N ASN A 78 23.72 22.92 2.31
CA ASN A 78 25.13 22.66 2.59
C ASN A 78 25.40 22.71 4.10
N LEU A 79 25.74 21.56 4.71
CA LEU A 79 26.15 21.52 6.12
C LEU A 79 27.57 22.09 6.36
N GLY A 80 28.37 22.26 5.31
CA GLY A 80 29.73 22.79 5.43
C GLY A 80 29.78 24.25 5.93
N SER A 81 28.69 25.01 5.77
CA SER A 81 28.63 26.42 6.16
C SER A 81 28.18 26.65 7.61
N VAL A 82 27.87 25.60 8.37
CA VAL A 82 27.30 25.69 9.73
C VAL A 82 28.16 26.56 10.66
N LEU A 83 29.47 26.51 10.49
CA LEU A 83 30.43 27.30 11.28
C LEU A 83 30.68 28.71 10.70
N ASP A 84 30.29 28.97 9.45
CA ASP A 84 30.58 30.24 8.79
C ASP A 84 29.78 31.40 9.40
N ASP A 85 28.56 31.15 9.86
CA ASP A 85 27.76 32.17 10.54
C ASP A 85 28.34 32.54 11.91
N ILE A 86 28.88 31.56 12.63
CA ILE A 86 29.60 31.79 13.89
C ILE A 86 30.86 32.60 13.61
N ARG A 87 31.62 32.22 12.58
CA ARG A 87 32.81 32.95 12.13
C ARG A 87 32.50 34.40 11.81
N LYS A 88 31.47 34.67 11.01
CA LYS A 88 31.06 36.05 10.65
C LYS A 88 30.70 36.89 11.87
N LYS A 89 29.98 36.33 12.84
CA LYS A 89 29.61 37.05 14.09
C LYS A 89 30.83 37.34 14.95
N LEU A 90 31.77 36.41 15.01
CA LEU A 90 33.01 36.58 15.75
C LEU A 90 33.93 37.62 15.08
N ASP A 91 34.04 37.59 13.76
CA ASP A 91 34.75 38.60 12.97
C ASP A 91 34.15 39.99 13.20
N GLN A 92 32.82 40.09 13.29
CA GLN A 92 32.13 41.32 13.63
C GLN A 92 32.51 41.83 15.03
N VAL A 93 32.56 40.95 16.05
CA VAL A 93 33.02 41.32 17.40
C VAL A 93 34.44 41.88 17.37
N VAL A 94 35.35 41.20 16.67
CA VAL A 94 36.76 41.61 16.55
C VAL A 94 36.88 42.95 15.80
N GLN A 95 36.10 43.15 14.73
CA GLN A 95 36.08 44.41 13.98
C GLN A 95 35.52 45.57 14.81
N THR A 96 34.43 45.36 15.56
CA THR A 96 33.86 46.37 16.45
C THR A 96 34.85 46.77 17.54
N GLU A 97 35.55 45.81 18.14
CA GLU A 97 36.59 46.10 19.14
C GLU A 97 37.75 46.91 18.52
N ARG A 98 38.22 46.55 17.31
CA ARG A 98 39.26 47.33 16.62
C ARG A 98 38.83 48.78 16.40
N GLN A 99 37.62 48.99 15.89
CA GLN A 99 37.07 50.32 15.67
C GLN A 99 36.85 51.10 16.97
N GLY A 100 36.43 50.41 18.04
CA GLY A 100 36.23 51.02 19.35
C GLY A 100 37.54 51.42 20.03
N ILE A 101 38.61 50.61 19.87
CA ILE A 101 39.96 50.97 20.30
C ILE A 101 40.43 52.24 19.58
N GLU A 102 40.28 52.29 18.25
CA GLU A 102 40.64 53.46 17.43
C GLU A 102 39.84 54.70 17.81
N ARG A 103 38.52 54.57 18.03
CA ARG A 103 37.65 55.68 18.43
C ARG A 103 38.07 56.25 19.78
N ARG A 104 38.31 55.40 20.79
CA ARG A 104 38.77 55.86 22.11
C ARG A 104 40.15 56.51 22.07
N LEU A 105 41.04 56.00 21.22
CA LEU A 105 42.36 56.60 20.99
C LEU A 105 42.22 58.01 20.39
N ALA A 106 41.33 58.18 19.41
CA ALA A 106 41.06 59.47 18.78
C ALA A 106 40.39 60.46 19.75
N GLU A 107 39.44 60.01 20.56
CA GLU A 107 38.79 60.82 21.60
C GLU A 107 39.78 61.28 22.68
N ALA A 108 40.66 60.39 23.15
CA ALA A 108 41.70 60.73 24.13
C ALA A 108 42.71 61.76 23.57
N ARG A 109 43.06 61.66 22.29
CA ARG A 109 43.92 62.64 21.60
C ARG A 109 43.22 64.00 21.41
N ALA A 110 41.91 64.01 21.18
CA ALA A 110 41.13 65.24 20.97
C ALA A 110 40.80 65.99 22.28
N GLN A 111 40.68 65.29 23.40
CA GLN A 111 40.32 65.86 24.71
C GLN A 111 41.53 66.33 25.56
N SER A 112 42.77 66.05 25.12
CA SER A 112 43.98 66.37 25.90
C SER A 112 44.54 67.76 25.57
N PRO A 113 44.73 68.66 26.58
CA PRO A 113 45.24 70.02 26.35
C PRO A 113 46.71 70.10 25.92
N GLN A 114 47.49 69.02 26.07
CA GLN A 114 48.88 68.89 25.58
C GLN A 114 49.01 67.99 24.33
N GLY A 115 47.89 67.57 23.72
CA GLY A 115 47.89 66.68 22.56
C GLY A 115 48.55 65.32 22.86
N ALA A 116 49.41 64.85 21.95
CA ALA A 116 50.07 63.54 22.04
C ALA A 116 51.13 63.41 23.17
N ASP A 117 51.51 64.50 23.82
CA ASP A 117 52.53 64.52 24.88
C ASP A 117 51.96 64.34 26.30
N ASP A 118 50.64 64.18 26.44
CA ASP A 118 50.01 63.88 27.73
C ASP A 118 50.38 62.44 28.20
N PRO A 119 50.91 62.27 29.42
CA PRO A 119 51.24 60.95 29.97
C PRO A 119 50.07 59.96 29.94
N LEU A 120 48.83 60.45 30.05
CA LEU A 120 47.62 59.63 29.99
C LEU A 120 47.38 59.07 28.58
N VAL A 121 47.60 59.89 27.54
CA VAL A 121 47.46 59.48 26.13
C VAL A 121 48.53 58.46 25.76
N GLN A 122 49.78 58.65 26.20
CA GLN A 122 50.86 57.68 25.96
C GLN A 122 50.62 56.33 26.65
N MET A 123 50.00 56.33 27.84
CA MET A 123 49.60 55.07 28.50
C MET A 123 48.47 54.38 27.74
N LEU A 124 47.45 55.12 27.32
CA LEU A 124 46.34 54.58 26.52
C LEU A 124 46.81 54.03 25.17
N GLU A 125 47.76 54.70 24.50
CA GLU A 125 48.38 54.21 23.26
C GLU A 125 49.10 52.88 23.48
N LYS A 126 49.88 52.74 24.55
CA LYS A 126 50.54 51.48 24.89
C LYS A 126 49.55 50.35 25.19
N VAL A 127 48.42 50.65 25.82
CA VAL A 127 47.36 49.66 26.11
C VAL A 127 46.62 49.28 24.83
N ALA A 128 46.24 50.26 24.01
CA ALA A 128 45.58 50.05 22.73
C ALA A 128 46.46 49.20 21.78
N GLN A 129 47.76 49.49 21.71
CA GLN A 129 48.68 48.74 20.86
C GLN A 129 48.86 47.30 21.31
N ARG A 130 48.96 47.05 22.62
CA ARG A 130 48.97 45.69 23.18
C ARG A 130 47.70 44.90 22.84
N LYS A 131 46.55 45.58 22.85
CA LYS A 131 45.25 44.97 22.53
C LYS A 131 45.11 44.69 21.03
N LEU A 132 45.56 45.59 20.16
CA LEU A 132 45.62 45.35 18.72
C LEU A 132 46.56 44.19 18.38
N ASP A 133 47.76 44.15 18.98
CA ASP A 133 48.70 43.04 18.83
C ASP A 133 48.11 41.70 19.30
N PHE A 134 47.26 41.71 20.35
CA PHE A 134 46.54 40.52 20.79
C PHE A 134 45.51 40.07 19.76
N LEU A 135 44.70 40.99 19.23
CA LEU A 135 43.70 40.70 18.20
C LEU A 135 44.31 40.24 16.87
N ASP A 136 45.55 40.64 16.55
CA ASP A 136 46.29 40.17 15.37
C ASP A 136 46.90 38.76 15.57
N ARG A 137 47.09 38.33 16.82
CA ARG A 137 47.67 37.01 17.17
C ARG A 137 46.62 35.98 17.57
N LEU A 138 45.35 36.23 17.28
CA LEU A 138 44.28 35.27 17.53
C LEU A 138 44.52 33.96 16.77
N PRO A 139 44.25 32.79 17.37
CA PRO A 139 44.36 31.49 16.70
C PRO A 139 43.51 31.44 15.41
N PRO A 140 43.89 30.64 14.39
CA PRO A 140 43.11 30.51 13.16
C PRO A 140 41.81 29.70 13.33
N ASP A 141 41.67 28.93 14.41
CA ASP A 141 40.52 28.09 14.74
C ASP A 141 39.48 28.83 15.62
N LEU A 142 38.19 28.57 15.38
CA LEU A 142 37.09 29.27 16.06
C LEU A 142 37.08 29.05 17.58
N ALA A 143 37.35 27.82 18.02
CA ALA A 143 37.37 27.48 19.44
C ALA A 143 38.49 28.22 20.19
N GLY A 144 39.68 28.29 19.59
CA GLY A 144 40.82 29.05 20.09
C GLY A 144 40.55 30.55 20.15
N GLN A 145 39.88 31.13 19.15
CA GLN A 145 39.48 32.53 19.17
C GLN A 145 38.46 32.82 20.29
N ILE A 146 37.44 31.98 20.45
CA ILE A 146 36.45 32.12 21.54
C ILE A 146 37.13 32.03 22.91
N LYS A 147 38.03 31.06 23.09
CA LYS A 147 38.78 30.90 24.35
C LYS A 147 39.65 32.11 24.66
N ALA A 148 40.37 32.62 23.67
CA ALA A 148 41.20 33.82 23.83
C ALA A 148 40.37 35.06 24.14
N LEU A 149 39.23 35.25 23.46
CA LEU A 149 38.33 36.38 23.67
C LEU A 149 37.53 36.30 24.98
N ASN A 150 37.32 35.09 25.51
CA ASN A 150 36.65 34.91 26.80
C ASN A 150 37.50 35.43 27.98
N ASP A 151 38.82 35.34 27.88
CA ASP A 151 39.76 35.87 28.87
C ASP A 151 40.21 37.32 28.55
N TYR A 152 39.68 37.89 27.46
CA TYR A 152 40.02 39.23 26.97
C TYR A 152 39.14 40.31 27.61
N GLU A 153 39.77 41.35 28.13
CA GLU A 153 39.06 42.54 28.59
C GLU A 153 38.77 43.47 27.40
N PHE A 154 37.51 43.63 27.04
CA PHE A 154 37.10 44.53 25.94
C PHE A 154 37.29 46.00 26.30
N MET A 155 37.81 46.80 25.37
CA MET A 155 37.70 48.25 25.48
C MET A 155 36.29 48.67 25.11
N ASP A 156 35.76 48.24 23.98
CA ASP A 156 34.48 48.73 23.49
C ASP A 156 33.28 48.02 24.15
N PRO A 157 32.32 48.76 24.74
CA PRO A 157 31.16 48.16 25.41
C PRO A 157 30.20 47.48 24.42
N GLU A 158 30.15 47.92 23.15
CA GLU A 158 29.34 47.29 22.11
C GLU A 158 29.96 45.95 21.67
N ALA A 159 31.28 45.90 21.50
CA ALA A 159 31.99 44.65 21.22
C ALA A 159 31.81 43.62 22.35
N GLN A 160 31.89 44.06 23.61
CA GLN A 160 31.63 43.20 24.78
C GLN A 160 30.20 42.64 24.76
N ARG A 161 29.20 43.47 24.45
CA ARG A 161 27.81 43.04 24.35
C ARG A 161 27.62 42.03 23.23
N LEU A 162 28.15 42.29 22.03
CA LEU A 162 28.05 41.38 20.89
C LEU A 162 28.70 40.02 21.18
N PHE A 163 29.84 40.00 21.88
CA PHE A 163 30.50 38.77 22.30
C PHE A 163 29.66 38.00 23.33
N GLN A 164 29.07 38.69 24.31
CA GLN A 164 28.18 38.08 25.30
C GLN A 164 26.92 37.49 24.65
N GLU A 165 26.31 38.20 23.70
CA GLU A 165 25.16 37.70 22.92
C GLU A 165 25.51 36.45 22.09
N LEU A 166 26.70 36.44 21.46
CA LEU A 166 27.18 35.26 20.74
C LEU A 166 27.36 34.07 21.69
N MET A 167 27.99 34.28 22.85
CA MET A 167 28.19 33.22 23.84
C MET A 167 26.86 32.70 24.40
N GLN A 168 25.91 33.57 24.71
CA GLN A 168 24.58 33.18 25.19
C GLN A 168 23.84 32.33 24.15
N MET A 169 23.87 32.74 22.88
CA MET A 169 23.28 31.99 21.77
C MET A 169 23.89 30.59 21.64
N LEU A 170 25.23 30.51 21.64
CA LEU A 170 25.92 29.23 21.52
C LEU A 170 25.62 28.33 22.72
N GLN A 171 25.66 28.86 23.95
CA GLN A 171 25.32 28.12 25.16
C GLN A 171 23.88 27.58 25.10
N GLY A 172 22.92 28.41 24.69
CA GLY A 172 21.53 27.98 24.48
C GLY A 172 21.44 26.85 23.46
N GLN A 173 22.09 26.99 22.31
CA GLN A 173 22.09 25.96 21.25
C GLN A 173 22.73 24.64 21.70
N VAL A 174 23.82 24.67 22.45
CA VAL A 174 24.43 23.46 23.02
C VAL A 174 23.48 22.80 24.02
N MET A 175 22.87 23.56 24.92
CA MET A 175 21.91 23.01 25.90
C MET A 175 20.67 22.42 25.22
N ASP A 176 20.11 23.12 24.24
CA ASP A 176 18.95 22.67 23.46
C ASP A 176 19.23 21.39 22.66
N SER A 177 20.50 21.14 22.31
CA SER A 177 20.91 19.91 21.61
C SER A 177 20.78 18.66 22.50
N PHE A 178 20.93 18.82 23.82
CA PHE A 178 20.78 17.73 24.79
C PHE A 178 19.38 17.66 25.39
N PHE A 179 18.74 18.80 25.66
CA PHE A 179 17.45 18.88 26.36
C PHE A 179 16.42 19.71 25.58
N GLN A 180 15.19 19.23 25.44
CA GLN A 180 14.15 19.92 24.65
C GLN A 180 13.62 21.15 25.38
N ASN A 181 13.54 22.29 24.70
CA ASN A 181 12.83 23.49 25.18
C ASN A 181 13.32 24.02 26.55
N LEU A 182 14.47 23.58 27.03
CA LEU A 182 15.01 23.96 28.33
C LEU A 182 15.33 25.47 28.35
N TYR A 183 15.74 26.02 27.20
CA TYR A 183 16.06 27.44 27.05
C TYR A 183 14.82 28.36 26.95
N GLN A 184 13.66 27.88 26.46
CA GLN A 184 12.48 28.75 26.27
C GLN A 184 11.86 29.23 27.58
N GLN A 185 12.12 28.54 28.69
CA GLN A 185 11.61 28.88 30.02
C GLN A 185 12.61 29.67 30.87
N ILE A 186 13.90 29.60 30.54
CA ILE A 186 14.99 30.27 31.29
C ILE A 186 15.46 31.47 30.47
N GLN A 187 14.89 32.65 30.72
CA GLN A 187 15.17 33.87 29.94
C GLN A 187 16.64 34.34 30.03
N ASN A 188 17.40 33.86 31.03
CA ASN A 188 18.84 34.07 31.16
C ASN A 188 19.44 32.88 31.91
N LEU A 189 20.44 32.19 31.34
CA LEU A 189 21.17 31.13 32.05
C LEU A 189 21.93 31.74 33.24
N THR A 190 21.34 31.73 34.43
CA THR A 190 22.03 32.18 35.64
C THR A 190 22.96 31.06 36.15
N PRO A 191 23.98 31.40 36.96
CA PRO A 191 24.81 30.39 37.63
C PRO A 191 24.00 29.39 38.48
N GLU A 192 22.85 29.81 38.99
CA GLU A 192 21.93 28.96 39.76
C GLU A 192 21.23 27.94 38.86
N ASP A 193 20.80 28.35 37.66
CA ASP A 193 20.18 27.45 36.67
C ASP A 193 21.18 26.37 36.21
N LEU A 194 22.45 26.75 35.98
CA LEU A 194 23.50 25.80 35.62
C LEU A 194 23.79 24.79 36.74
N ALA A 195 23.74 25.22 38.00
CA ALA A 195 23.88 24.31 39.14
C ALA A 195 22.69 23.31 39.20
N ARG A 196 21.48 23.78 38.88
CA ARG A 196 20.27 22.94 38.84
C ARG A 196 20.31 21.92 37.70
N ILE A 197 20.73 22.32 36.50
CA ILE A 197 20.91 21.40 35.36
C ILE A 197 21.94 20.32 35.72
N ARG A 198 23.05 20.71 36.36
CA ARG A 198 24.07 19.75 36.81
C ARG A 198 23.52 18.71 37.78
N GLN A 199 22.73 19.13 38.76
CA GLN A 199 22.08 18.22 39.71
C GLN A 199 21.12 17.27 38.99
N MET A 200 20.34 17.77 38.03
CA MET A 200 19.46 16.93 37.22
C MET A 200 20.25 15.88 36.43
N VAL A 201 21.33 16.26 35.74
CA VAL A 201 22.16 15.31 34.98
C VAL A 201 22.81 14.28 35.91
N GLN A 202 23.27 14.71 37.09
CA GLN A 202 23.85 13.82 38.08
C GLN A 202 22.84 12.78 38.59
N GLU A 203 21.60 13.18 38.87
CA GLU A 203 20.54 12.24 39.24
C GLU A 203 20.15 11.30 38.08
N LEU A 204 20.13 11.79 36.83
CA LEU A 204 19.96 10.94 35.65
C LEU A 204 21.06 9.89 35.54
N ASN A 205 22.32 10.28 35.72
CA ASN A 205 23.46 9.35 35.72
C ASN A 205 23.31 8.27 36.80
N ARG A 206 22.90 8.66 38.01
CA ARG A 206 22.61 7.70 39.10
C ARG A 206 21.51 6.72 38.72
N MET A 207 20.42 7.19 38.11
CA MET A 207 19.32 6.32 37.66
C MET A 207 19.77 5.36 36.55
N LEU A 208 20.61 5.82 35.61
CA LEU A 208 21.21 4.95 34.58
C LEU A 208 22.11 3.88 35.19
N GLU A 209 22.97 4.25 36.14
CA GLU A 209 23.83 3.31 36.86
C GLU A 209 23.04 2.27 37.66
N GLN A 210 21.96 2.68 38.33
CA GLN A 210 21.03 1.78 39.02
C GLN A 210 20.45 0.76 38.05
N ARG A 211 20.00 1.22 36.87
CA ARG A 211 19.47 0.35 35.82
C ARG A 211 20.52 -0.62 35.27
N MET A 212 21.77 -0.18 35.09
CA MET A 212 22.90 -1.06 34.72
C MET A 212 23.17 -2.15 35.76
N ARG A 213 22.88 -1.88 37.03
CA ARG A 213 22.97 -2.85 38.14
C ARG A 213 21.70 -3.70 38.31
N GLY A 214 20.69 -3.55 37.44
CA GLY A 214 19.42 -4.27 37.49
C GLY A 214 18.46 -3.77 38.59
N GLN A 215 18.65 -2.54 39.08
CA GLN A 215 17.77 -1.90 40.06
C GLN A 215 16.74 -1.02 39.35
N GLU A 216 15.55 -0.85 39.94
CA GLU A 216 14.53 0.09 39.45
C GLU A 216 14.78 1.49 40.03
N PRO A 217 15.08 2.49 39.18
CA PRO A 217 15.27 3.87 39.61
C PRO A 217 13.94 4.57 39.94
N ASP A 218 13.96 5.46 40.92
CA ASP A 218 12.80 6.26 41.36
C ASP A 218 12.59 7.48 40.46
N PHE A 219 11.92 7.25 39.33
CA PHE A 219 11.62 8.29 38.33
C PHE A 219 10.57 9.30 38.83
N ASP A 220 9.65 8.89 39.69
CA ASP A 220 8.61 9.79 40.24
C ASP A 220 9.24 10.90 41.07
N ARG A 221 10.22 10.55 41.92
CA ARG A 221 10.99 11.53 42.68
C ARG A 221 11.80 12.47 41.78
N PHE A 222 12.37 11.95 40.71
CA PHE A 222 13.09 12.77 39.72
C PHE A 222 12.14 13.81 39.09
N MET A 223 10.95 13.39 38.68
CA MET A 223 9.95 14.30 38.11
C MET A 223 9.39 15.30 39.12
N GLN A 224 9.28 14.95 40.40
CA GLN A 224 8.92 15.91 41.46
C GLN A 224 9.94 17.03 41.64
N GLN A 225 11.24 16.74 41.42
CA GLN A 225 12.33 17.69 41.64
C GLN A 225 12.68 18.52 40.40
N PHE A 226 12.55 17.92 39.22
CA PHE A 226 13.05 18.46 37.95
C PHE A 226 12.02 18.49 36.82
N GLY A 227 10.79 18.04 37.07
CA GLY A 227 9.74 17.91 36.04
C GLY A 227 9.33 19.24 35.39
N ASP A 228 9.50 20.35 36.10
CA ASP A 228 9.26 21.71 35.59
C ASP A 228 10.20 22.11 34.44
N MET A 229 11.36 21.45 34.29
CA MET A 229 12.32 21.73 33.21
C MET A 229 12.00 21.04 31.88
N PHE A 230 11.04 20.11 31.83
CA PHE A 230 10.71 19.33 30.63
C PHE A 230 9.57 19.92 29.77
N GLY A 231 9.12 21.15 30.07
CA GLY A 231 8.14 21.87 29.25
C GLY A 231 6.71 21.30 29.32
N PRO A 232 5.83 21.61 28.35
CA PRO A 232 4.40 21.29 28.40
C PRO A 232 4.07 19.80 28.22
N ASN A 233 5.01 19.00 27.67
CA ASN A 233 4.88 17.55 27.51
C ASN A 233 6.06 16.84 28.19
N PRO A 234 6.06 16.74 29.53
CA PRO A 234 7.10 16.01 30.25
C PRO A 234 6.99 14.50 30.00
N PRO A 235 8.13 13.78 29.97
CA PRO A 235 8.12 12.32 29.85
C PRO A 235 7.44 11.69 31.06
N GLN A 236 6.59 10.68 30.82
CA GLN A 236 5.85 9.99 31.88
C GLN A 236 6.66 8.84 32.49
N THR A 237 7.64 8.32 31.76
CA THR A 237 8.48 7.21 32.20
C THR A 237 9.95 7.48 31.91
N LEU A 238 10.83 6.82 32.67
CA LEU A 238 12.26 6.87 32.40
C LEU A 238 12.55 6.35 30.98
N ASP A 239 11.85 5.32 30.51
CA ASP A 239 12.03 4.78 29.15
C ASP A 239 11.72 5.81 28.06
N GLU A 240 10.65 6.57 28.24
CA GLU A 240 10.28 7.65 27.31
C GLU A 240 11.35 8.76 27.28
N LEU A 241 11.85 9.16 28.46
CA LEU A 241 12.93 10.15 28.55
C LEU A 241 14.21 9.64 27.86
N LEU A 242 14.61 8.41 28.14
CA LEU A 242 15.81 7.81 27.54
C LEU A 242 15.67 7.68 26.03
N GLU A 243 14.47 7.36 25.53
CA GLU A 243 14.19 7.31 24.09
C GLU A 243 14.35 8.68 23.43
N GLN A 244 13.79 9.74 24.03
CA GLN A 244 13.95 11.11 23.54
C GLN A 244 15.44 11.53 23.50
N MET A 245 16.19 11.21 24.55
CA MET A 245 17.63 11.50 24.63
C MET A 245 18.44 10.70 23.60
N ARG A 246 18.09 9.43 23.40
CA ARG A 246 18.70 8.55 22.39
C ARG A 246 18.52 9.12 20.98
N GLN A 247 17.32 9.58 20.65
CA GLN A 247 17.03 10.20 19.36
C GLN A 247 17.86 11.47 19.13
N ARG A 248 17.99 12.33 20.15
CA ARG A 248 18.79 13.56 20.10
C ARG A 248 20.28 13.29 19.89
N MET A 249 20.84 12.33 20.61
CA MET A 249 22.25 11.96 20.43
C MET A 249 22.51 11.32 19.07
N ALA A 250 21.59 10.47 18.58
CA ALA A 250 21.69 9.94 17.22
C ALA A 250 21.68 11.05 16.17
N MET A 251 20.83 12.08 16.35
CA MET A 251 20.79 13.27 15.48
C MET A 251 22.12 14.05 15.49
N MET A 252 22.66 14.36 16.67
CA MET A 252 23.94 15.07 16.81
C MET A 252 25.10 14.27 16.19
N ARG A 253 25.16 12.96 16.42
CA ARG A 253 26.17 12.08 15.82
C ARG A 253 26.04 12.05 14.30
N SER A 254 24.82 11.97 13.79
CA SER A 254 24.55 11.97 12.34
C SER A 254 24.97 13.30 11.71
N LEU A 255 24.81 14.44 12.40
CA LEU A 255 25.34 15.74 11.99
C LEU A 255 26.87 15.77 12.00
N LEU A 256 27.51 15.25 13.06
CA LEU A 256 28.97 15.17 13.13
C LEU A 256 29.57 14.25 12.04
N ASP A 257 28.85 13.22 11.63
CA ASP A 257 29.26 12.29 10.58
C ASP A 257 29.02 12.80 9.16
N SER A 258 28.10 13.75 8.99
CA SER A 258 27.85 14.41 7.71
C SER A 258 28.81 15.57 7.44
N LEU A 259 29.46 16.12 8.48
CA LEU A 259 30.52 17.12 8.37
C LEU A 259 31.87 16.51 7.92
N SER A 260 32.74 17.35 7.34
CA SER A 260 34.12 16.93 7.05
C SER A 260 34.91 16.68 8.35
N PRO A 261 35.99 15.87 8.32
CA PRO A 261 36.78 15.58 9.53
C PRO A 261 37.29 16.84 10.25
N GLN A 262 37.67 17.88 9.49
CA GLN A 262 38.14 19.15 10.05
C GLN A 262 37.00 19.95 10.71
N GLN A 263 35.83 20.02 10.07
CA GLN A 263 34.65 20.71 10.62
C GLN A 263 34.09 19.99 11.84
N ARG A 264 34.09 18.66 11.83
CA ARG A 264 33.68 17.84 12.97
C ARG A 264 34.53 18.15 14.19
N GLN A 265 35.86 18.19 14.03
CA GLN A 265 36.76 18.53 15.11
C GLN A 265 36.54 19.97 15.58
N ALA A 266 36.43 20.93 14.65
CA ALA A 266 36.16 22.33 15.01
C ALA A 266 34.84 22.53 15.77
N LEU A 267 33.78 21.80 15.39
CA LEU A 267 32.51 21.85 16.11
C LEU A 267 32.64 21.21 17.50
N GLN A 268 33.33 20.07 17.64
CA GLN A 268 33.57 19.44 18.94
C GLN A 268 34.34 20.37 19.89
N GLU A 269 35.43 20.98 19.42
CA GLU A 269 36.21 21.95 20.19
C GLU A 269 35.37 23.19 20.56
N LEU A 270 34.50 23.65 19.65
CA LEU A 270 33.57 24.74 19.94
C LEU A 270 32.60 24.37 21.05
N LEU A 271 31.95 23.20 20.97
CA LEU A 271 31.04 22.72 22.02
C LEU A 271 31.74 22.61 23.37
N GLU A 272 32.98 22.13 23.39
CA GLU A 272 33.80 22.07 24.61
C GLU A 272 34.15 23.45 25.16
N SER A 273 34.43 24.43 24.30
CA SER A 273 34.81 25.79 24.71
C SER A 273 33.64 26.62 25.25
N VAL A 274 32.42 26.35 24.78
CA VAL A 274 31.20 27.10 25.15
C VAL A 274 30.72 26.75 26.56
N LEU A 275 30.98 25.53 27.03
CA LEU A 275 30.64 25.03 28.36
C LEU A 275 31.70 25.44 29.39
N LYS A 276 31.45 26.52 30.14
CA LYS A 276 32.38 27.04 31.16
C LYS A 276 32.55 26.16 32.40
N ASP A 277 31.56 25.31 32.70
CA ASP A 277 31.52 24.51 33.92
C ASP A 277 32.08 23.09 33.69
N GLU A 278 33.29 22.85 34.22
CA GLU A 278 33.97 21.56 34.11
C GLU A 278 33.16 20.41 34.73
N ALA A 279 32.46 20.65 35.84
CA ALA A 279 31.69 19.62 36.51
C ALA A 279 30.47 19.21 35.69
N LEU A 280 29.77 20.18 35.09
CA LEU A 280 28.65 19.89 34.19
C LEU A 280 29.12 19.11 32.95
N ARG A 281 30.29 19.46 32.40
CA ARG A 281 30.87 18.75 31.25
C ARG A 281 31.15 17.28 31.55
N GLN A 282 31.71 16.99 32.72
CA GLN A 282 31.97 15.61 33.17
C GLN A 282 30.67 14.81 33.33
N GLU A 283 29.65 15.41 33.94
CA GLU A 283 28.34 14.77 34.11
C GLU A 283 27.64 14.50 32.75
N LEU A 284 27.71 15.43 31.79
CA LEU A 284 27.19 15.22 30.44
C LEU A 284 27.96 14.13 29.67
N ALA A 285 29.28 14.07 29.82
CA ALA A 285 30.10 13.03 29.20
C ALA A 285 29.77 11.64 29.79
N ALA A 286 29.58 11.54 31.12
CA ALA A 286 29.14 10.33 31.79
C ALA A 286 27.74 9.89 31.31
N LEU A 287 26.83 10.84 31.15
CA LEU A 287 25.48 10.59 30.63
C LEU A 287 25.49 10.01 29.23
N ALA A 288 26.27 10.61 28.32
CA ALA A 288 26.42 10.12 26.96
C ALA A 288 27.00 8.70 26.94
N ALA A 289 28.01 8.41 27.76
CA ALA A 289 28.62 7.08 27.85
C ALA A 289 27.67 6.02 28.43
N ASN A 290 26.97 6.35 29.52
CA ASN A 290 26.00 5.46 30.16
C ASN A 290 24.83 5.13 29.24
N LEU A 291 24.33 6.12 28.51
CA LEU A 291 23.22 5.92 27.59
C LEU A 291 23.64 5.13 26.35
N GLU A 292 24.84 5.35 25.81
CA GLU A 292 25.35 4.53 24.71
C GLU A 292 25.55 3.06 25.10
N TYR A 293 25.98 2.80 26.33
CA TYR A 293 26.09 1.44 26.86
C TYR A 293 24.72 0.75 27.00
N LEU A 294 23.71 1.46 27.51
CA LEU A 294 22.37 0.92 27.75
C LEU A 294 21.52 0.82 26.47
N MET A 295 21.68 1.78 25.55
CA MET A 295 20.90 1.89 24.33
C MET A 295 21.82 2.29 23.17
N PRO A 296 22.47 1.32 22.51
CA PRO A 296 23.31 1.57 21.35
C PRO A 296 22.54 2.35 20.28
N THR A 297 23.17 3.40 19.73
CA THR A 297 22.55 4.28 18.72
C THR A 297 22.82 3.83 17.28
N ASP A 298 23.51 2.71 17.06
CA ASP A 298 23.98 2.30 15.73
C ASP A 298 22.84 2.11 14.73
N ASP A 299 21.68 1.63 15.19
CA ASP A 299 20.49 1.43 14.35
C ASP A 299 19.80 2.75 13.91
N LEU A 300 20.07 3.84 14.63
CA LEU A 300 19.53 5.18 14.35
C LEU A 300 20.54 6.09 13.63
N ARG A 301 21.78 5.63 13.49
CA ARG A 301 22.88 6.41 12.93
C ARG A 301 22.80 6.39 11.40
N ASN A 302 22.41 7.52 10.81
CA ASN A 302 22.34 7.66 9.36
C ASN A 302 23.37 8.67 8.88
N ARG A 303 24.17 8.28 7.88
CA ARG A 303 25.06 9.19 7.19
C ARG A 303 24.31 9.85 6.03
N TYR A 304 24.12 11.16 6.14
CA TYR A 304 23.43 11.94 5.13
C TYR A 304 24.44 12.59 4.17
N PRO A 305 24.43 12.24 2.87
CA PRO A 305 25.34 12.82 1.89
C PRO A 305 24.75 14.13 1.34
N PHE A 306 24.98 15.24 2.05
CA PHE A 306 24.59 16.57 1.58
C PHE A 306 25.38 16.98 0.34
N ARG A 307 24.69 17.62 -0.62
CA ARG A 307 25.26 18.04 -1.91
C ARG A 307 24.84 19.44 -2.35
N GLY A 308 24.02 20.13 -1.55
CA GLY A 308 23.52 21.45 -1.88
C GLY A 308 24.53 22.56 -1.63
N ASP A 309 24.10 23.77 -1.96
CA ASP A 309 24.88 25.01 -1.86
C ASP A 309 24.28 26.01 -0.86
N GLU A 310 23.02 25.84 -0.44
CA GLU A 310 22.35 26.79 0.45
C GLU A 310 22.96 26.73 1.85
N PRO A 311 23.47 27.85 2.39
CA PRO A 311 24.11 27.86 3.68
C PRO A 311 23.10 27.68 4.81
N LEU A 312 23.49 26.95 5.83
CA LEU A 312 22.73 26.76 7.06
C LEU A 312 23.48 27.30 8.27
N SER A 313 22.73 27.84 9.23
CA SER A 313 23.18 28.01 10.61
C SER A 313 23.12 26.70 11.39
N LEU A 314 23.78 26.63 12.56
CA LEU A 314 23.73 25.45 13.43
C LEU A 314 22.30 25.07 13.83
N GLN A 315 21.44 26.06 14.11
CA GLN A 315 20.05 25.80 14.51
C GLN A 315 19.22 25.23 13.36
N GLU A 316 19.40 25.76 12.15
CA GLU A 316 18.71 25.27 10.96
C GLU A 316 19.21 23.87 10.58
N ALA A 317 20.51 23.60 10.70
CA ALA A 317 21.08 22.28 10.51
C ALA A 317 20.49 21.25 11.48
N MET A 318 20.35 21.60 12.77
CA MET A 318 19.73 20.71 13.76
C MET A 318 18.25 20.43 13.43
N ARG A 319 17.48 21.45 13.04
CA ARG A 319 16.08 21.26 12.60
C ARG A 319 15.99 20.39 11.35
N LEU A 320 16.86 20.61 10.38
CA LEU A 320 16.92 19.81 9.16
C LEU A 320 17.21 18.33 9.47
N MET A 321 18.13 18.07 10.40
CA MET A 321 18.45 16.71 10.83
C MET A 321 17.26 16.04 11.54
N GLU A 322 16.51 16.78 12.35
CA GLU A 322 15.27 16.31 12.98
C GLU A 322 14.23 15.91 11.94
N GLU A 323 14.04 16.72 10.90
CA GLU A 323 13.15 16.42 9.79
C GLU A 323 13.59 15.16 9.02
N LEU A 324 14.88 15.03 8.71
CA LEU A 324 15.42 13.87 7.99
C LEU A 324 15.24 12.57 8.79
N GLN A 325 15.51 12.61 10.10
CA GLN A 325 15.30 11.46 10.98
C GLN A 325 13.82 11.09 11.08
N ALA A 326 12.92 12.08 11.15
CA ALA A 326 11.49 11.81 11.15
C ALA A 326 11.01 11.18 9.81
N LEU A 327 11.59 11.59 8.68
CA LEU A 327 11.35 10.93 7.38
C LEU A 327 11.84 9.47 7.39
N ASP A 328 12.98 9.17 8.01
CA ASP A 328 13.49 7.79 8.16
C ASP A 328 12.57 6.94 9.04
N GLN A 329 12.11 7.47 10.17
CA GLN A 329 11.16 6.80 11.06
C GLN A 329 9.84 6.49 10.35
N LEU A 330 9.28 7.46 9.62
CA LEU A 330 8.07 7.24 8.81
C LEU A 330 8.30 6.19 7.73
N GLU A 331 9.45 6.17 7.06
CA GLU A 331 9.77 5.12 6.09
C GLU A 331 9.80 3.74 6.76
N GLN A 332 10.38 3.62 7.96
CA GLN A 332 10.41 2.37 8.71
C GLN A 332 9.00 1.93 9.14
N GLN A 333 8.15 2.85 9.61
CA GLN A 333 6.76 2.57 9.96
C GLN A 333 5.96 2.09 8.74
N LEU A 334 6.11 2.73 7.59
CA LEU A 334 5.45 2.29 6.35
C LEU A 334 5.92 0.91 5.89
N ARG A 335 7.22 0.61 5.99
CA ARG A 335 7.76 -0.73 5.69
C ARG A 335 7.22 -1.79 6.65
N ALA A 336 7.09 -1.46 7.93
CA ALA A 336 6.52 -2.36 8.94
C ALA A 336 5.02 -2.61 8.67
N ALA A 337 4.28 -1.58 8.25
CA ALA A 337 2.88 -1.71 7.85
C ALA A 337 2.71 -2.60 6.60
N GLU A 338 3.61 -2.50 5.61
CA GLU A 338 3.65 -3.39 4.45
C GLU A 338 3.84 -4.87 4.86
N GLN A 339 4.64 -5.11 5.91
CA GLN A 339 4.90 -6.44 6.46
C GLN A 339 3.79 -6.96 7.39
N GLY A 340 2.77 -6.16 7.68
CA GLY A 340 1.57 -6.58 8.40
C GLY A 340 1.43 -6.12 9.85
N ARG A 341 2.24 -5.15 10.32
CA ARG A 341 2.03 -4.52 11.65
C ARG A 341 0.79 -3.62 11.74
N GLY A 342 0.03 -3.47 10.64
CA GLY A 342 -1.16 -2.62 10.58
C GLY A 342 -0.81 -1.17 10.25
N LEU A 343 -1.80 -0.44 9.75
CA LEU A 343 -1.63 0.96 9.34
C LEU A 343 -1.77 1.94 10.51
N ASP A 344 -2.25 1.48 11.66
CA ASP A 344 -2.57 2.33 12.82
C ASP A 344 -1.31 2.82 13.55
N ASP A 345 -0.19 2.11 13.42
CA ASP A 345 1.10 2.47 14.01
C ASP A 345 1.80 3.66 13.34
N ILE A 346 1.30 4.10 12.17
CA ILE A 346 1.91 5.20 11.40
C ILE A 346 1.47 6.55 12.00
N ASP A 347 2.43 7.43 12.28
CA ASP A 347 2.14 8.78 12.76
C ASP A 347 1.57 9.67 11.66
N ALA A 348 0.26 9.91 11.70
CA ALA A 348 -0.45 10.71 10.71
C ALA A 348 -0.15 12.22 10.82
N GLU A 349 0.12 12.72 12.03
CA GLU A 349 0.42 14.14 12.26
C GLU A 349 1.82 14.47 11.75
N ARG A 350 2.81 13.62 12.03
CA ARG A 350 4.17 13.81 11.52
C ARG A 350 4.23 13.63 10.00
N LEU A 351 3.45 12.70 9.45
CA LEU A 351 3.31 12.55 7.99
C LEU A 351 2.74 13.82 7.35
N GLN A 352 1.73 14.44 7.96
CA GLN A 352 1.17 15.72 7.50
C GLN A 352 2.21 16.85 7.54
N GLN A 353 2.96 16.97 8.65
CA GLN A 353 3.95 18.04 8.81
C GLN A 353 5.05 17.96 7.73
N LEU A 354 5.47 16.75 7.35
CA LEU A 354 6.62 16.55 6.47
C LEU A 354 6.28 16.44 4.97
N LEU A 355 5.11 15.88 4.65
CA LEU A 355 4.66 15.62 3.27
C LEU A 355 3.36 16.36 2.88
N GLY A 356 2.75 17.09 3.80
CA GLY A 356 1.53 17.85 3.59
C GLY A 356 0.23 17.09 3.86
N GLU A 357 -0.88 17.82 3.81
CA GLU A 357 -2.24 17.32 4.05
C GLU A 357 -2.65 16.16 3.13
N GLU A 358 -2.15 16.15 1.90
CA GLU A 358 -2.46 15.10 0.92
C GLU A 358 -1.98 13.72 1.39
N ALA A 359 -0.78 13.66 1.98
CA ALA A 359 -0.21 12.41 2.48
C ALA A 359 -1.02 11.85 3.66
N ARG A 360 -1.51 12.74 4.54
CA ARG A 360 -2.39 12.38 5.64
C ARG A 360 -3.72 11.83 5.13
N ARG A 361 -4.40 12.53 4.21
CA ARG A 361 -5.67 12.06 3.64
C ARG A 361 -5.52 10.70 2.96
N MET A 362 -4.40 10.47 2.25
CA MET A 362 -4.11 9.18 1.66
C MET A 362 -3.94 8.07 2.72
N LEU A 363 -3.20 8.33 3.82
CA LEU A 363 -3.07 7.37 4.91
C LEU A 363 -4.44 7.05 5.55
N GLU A 364 -5.26 8.07 5.81
CA GLU A 364 -6.60 7.90 6.36
C GLU A 364 -7.49 7.08 5.41
N ALA A 365 -7.45 7.36 4.10
CA ALA A 365 -8.17 6.59 3.10
C ALA A 365 -7.71 5.11 3.05
N LEU A 366 -6.39 4.86 3.14
CA LEU A 366 -5.84 3.49 3.24
C LEU A 366 -6.35 2.76 4.49
N ARG A 367 -6.41 3.44 5.65
CA ARG A 367 -6.97 2.89 6.91
C ARG A 367 -8.46 2.56 6.79
N GLN A 368 -9.20 3.33 6.00
CA GLN A 368 -10.65 3.14 5.83
C GLN A 368 -11.03 2.01 4.87
N MET A 369 -10.15 1.57 3.97
CA MET A 369 -10.48 0.57 2.94
C MET A 369 -11.11 -0.71 3.51
N ALA A 370 -10.52 -1.28 4.57
CA ALA A 370 -11.04 -2.49 5.20
C ALA A 370 -12.43 -2.26 5.80
N ARG A 371 -12.60 -1.14 6.52
CA ARG A 371 -13.87 -0.76 7.15
C ARG A 371 -14.97 -0.52 6.12
N LEU A 372 -14.67 0.19 5.03
CA LEU A 372 -15.63 0.45 3.94
C LEU A 372 -16.13 -0.85 3.29
N LEU A 373 -15.24 -1.83 3.09
CA LEU A 373 -15.62 -3.13 2.54
C LEU A 373 -16.49 -3.94 3.51
N GLU A 374 -16.22 -3.83 4.82
CA GLU A 374 -17.01 -4.49 5.87
C GLU A 374 -18.39 -3.83 6.03
N GLU A 375 -18.45 -2.50 6.11
CA GLU A 375 -19.69 -1.71 6.22
C GLU A 375 -20.60 -1.90 5.00
N ALA A 376 -20.03 -1.99 3.79
CA ALA A 376 -20.78 -2.32 2.57
C ALA A 376 -21.28 -3.78 2.53
N GLY A 377 -20.85 -4.61 3.48
CA GLY A 377 -21.19 -6.03 3.58
C GLY A 377 -20.53 -6.89 2.51
N TYR A 378 -19.34 -6.50 2.03
CA TYR A 378 -18.56 -7.28 1.06
C TYR A 378 -17.59 -8.25 1.71
N ILE A 379 -17.01 -7.86 2.84
CA ILE A 379 -16.20 -8.74 3.66
C ILE A 379 -16.83 -8.90 5.04
N ARG A 380 -16.47 -9.98 5.73
CA ARG A 380 -16.81 -10.21 7.14
C ARG A 380 -15.59 -10.71 7.88
N SER A 381 -15.42 -10.30 9.13
CA SER A 381 -14.39 -10.86 10.00
C SER A 381 -14.85 -12.21 10.55
N ARG A 382 -14.04 -13.26 10.37
CA ARG A 382 -14.23 -14.57 11.02
C ARG A 382 -12.94 -14.95 11.75
N GLY A 383 -12.90 -14.64 13.05
CA GLY A 383 -11.69 -14.82 13.86
C GLY A 383 -10.61 -13.83 13.44
N ASN A 384 -9.43 -14.33 13.05
CA ASN A 384 -8.31 -13.50 12.61
C ASN A 384 -8.19 -13.37 11.07
N ARG A 385 -9.24 -13.72 10.32
CA ARG A 385 -9.24 -13.70 8.85
C ARG A 385 -10.49 -13.03 8.31
N TRP A 386 -10.31 -12.30 7.21
CA TRP A 386 -11.40 -11.77 6.41
C TRP A 386 -11.94 -12.84 5.46
N GLU A 387 -13.26 -12.91 5.32
CA GLU A 387 -13.96 -13.77 4.34
C GLU A 387 -14.85 -12.93 3.43
N LEU A 388 -15.02 -13.37 2.17
CA LEU A 388 -15.95 -12.74 1.23
C LEU A 388 -17.39 -13.11 1.56
N THR A 389 -18.30 -12.13 1.48
CA THR A 389 -19.73 -12.41 1.60
C THR A 389 -20.33 -12.91 0.28
N PRO A 390 -21.50 -13.57 0.31
CA PRO A 390 -22.24 -13.93 -0.91
C PRO A 390 -22.58 -12.72 -1.80
N ARG A 391 -22.67 -11.51 -1.22
CA ARG A 391 -22.88 -10.27 -1.96
C ARG A 391 -21.64 -9.89 -2.76
N ALA A 392 -20.45 -9.94 -2.15
CA ALA A 392 -19.19 -9.69 -2.85
C ALA A 392 -18.96 -10.69 -3.98
N MET A 393 -19.20 -11.97 -3.70
CA MET A 393 -19.08 -13.05 -4.69
C MET A 393 -19.93 -12.83 -5.95
N ARG A 394 -21.19 -12.39 -5.78
CA ARG A 394 -22.05 -12.03 -6.91
C ARG A 394 -21.48 -10.89 -7.73
N LYS A 395 -20.95 -9.85 -7.09
CA LYS A 395 -20.33 -8.70 -7.79
C LYS A 395 -19.05 -9.09 -8.54
N ILE A 396 -18.20 -9.92 -7.93
CA ILE A 396 -16.99 -10.48 -8.56
C ILE A 396 -17.39 -11.28 -9.82
N GLY A 397 -18.40 -12.14 -9.72
CA GLY A 397 -18.92 -12.91 -10.86
C GLY A 397 -19.50 -12.02 -11.97
N GLN A 398 -20.23 -10.94 -11.62
CA GLN A 398 -20.75 -9.97 -12.59
C GLN A 398 -19.63 -9.23 -13.32
N LYS A 399 -18.58 -8.79 -12.60
CA LYS A 399 -17.39 -8.18 -13.19
C LYS A 399 -16.72 -9.16 -14.15
N ALA A 400 -16.48 -10.41 -13.71
CA ALA A 400 -15.88 -11.43 -14.55
C ALA A 400 -16.69 -11.68 -15.84
N LEU A 401 -18.01 -11.74 -15.75
CA LEU A 401 -18.90 -11.86 -16.91
C LEU A 401 -18.78 -10.65 -17.84
N HIS A 402 -18.79 -9.43 -17.28
CA HIS A 402 -18.64 -8.19 -18.04
C HIS A 402 -17.28 -8.12 -18.77
N ASP A 403 -16.19 -8.48 -18.10
CA ASP A 403 -14.85 -8.52 -18.67
C ASP A 403 -14.77 -9.45 -19.88
N ILE A 404 -15.33 -10.67 -19.75
CA ILE A 404 -15.35 -11.66 -20.83
C ILE A 404 -16.19 -11.13 -22.01
N PHE A 405 -17.36 -10.53 -21.77
CA PHE A 405 -18.19 -9.96 -22.84
C PHE A 405 -17.52 -8.77 -23.54
N ASN A 406 -16.79 -7.93 -22.82
CA ASN A 406 -16.05 -6.82 -23.41
C ASN A 406 -14.93 -7.31 -24.33
N GLN A 407 -14.26 -8.41 -23.97
CA GLN A 407 -13.30 -9.06 -24.87
C GLN A 407 -13.99 -9.59 -26.13
N ILE A 408 -15.16 -10.24 -26.01
CA ILE A 408 -15.95 -10.70 -27.17
C ILE A 408 -16.32 -9.53 -28.11
N LYS A 409 -16.67 -8.36 -27.56
CA LYS A 409 -17.02 -7.18 -28.38
C LYS A 409 -15.80 -6.61 -29.12
N LYS A 410 -14.62 -6.61 -28.51
CA LYS A 410 -13.37 -6.14 -29.15
C LYS A 410 -12.96 -7.06 -30.30
N ASP A 411 -13.18 -8.36 -30.18
CA ASP A 411 -12.87 -9.35 -31.23
C ASP A 411 -13.92 -9.39 -32.36
N ARG A 412 -15.07 -8.71 -32.23
CA ARG A 412 -16.20 -8.74 -33.19
C ARG A 412 -16.16 -7.70 -34.31
N PHE A 413 -15.03 -7.05 -34.58
CA PHE A 413 -14.83 -6.35 -35.85
C PHE A 413 -14.62 -7.37 -36.99
N GLY A 414 -15.71 -8.06 -37.39
CA GLY A 414 -15.74 -8.97 -38.54
C GLY A 414 -16.71 -10.16 -38.40
N LYS A 415 -17.89 -10.04 -39.04
CA LYS A 415 -18.84 -11.09 -39.46
C LYS A 415 -19.51 -11.98 -38.38
N HIS A 416 -20.79 -11.70 -38.09
CA HIS A 416 -21.96 -12.50 -38.53
C HIS A 416 -23.22 -12.05 -37.77
N GLU A 417 -24.20 -11.51 -38.49
CA GLU A 417 -25.60 -11.53 -38.07
C GLU A 417 -26.20 -12.89 -38.42
N THR A 418 -27.01 -13.45 -37.52
CA THR A 418 -28.04 -14.40 -37.93
C THR A 418 -29.29 -14.20 -37.09
N ALA A 419 -30.35 -13.77 -37.77
CA ALA A 419 -31.73 -13.82 -37.35
C ALA A 419 -32.29 -15.22 -37.61
N TYR A 420 -32.83 -15.89 -36.59
CA TYR A 420 -33.86 -16.92 -36.80
C TYR A 420 -34.65 -17.24 -35.51
N ARG A 421 -35.97 -17.39 -35.65
CA ARG A 421 -36.96 -17.69 -34.60
C ARG A 421 -37.55 -19.09 -34.85
N GLY A 422 -37.76 -19.88 -33.78
CA GLY A 422 -38.36 -21.23 -33.80
C GLY A 422 -39.40 -21.41 -32.67
N PRO A 423 -40.23 -22.49 -32.70
CA PRO A 423 -41.55 -22.51 -32.04
C PRO A 423 -41.56 -23.23 -30.67
N GLY A 424 -42.34 -22.71 -29.69
CA GLY A 424 -42.94 -23.53 -28.63
C GLY A 424 -43.14 -22.92 -27.22
N ASN A 425 -44.04 -23.53 -26.45
CA ASN A 425 -44.90 -23.13 -25.29
C ASN A 425 -44.32 -22.58 -23.94
N GLU A 426 -44.07 -21.25 -23.80
CA GLU A 426 -44.32 -20.38 -22.62
C GLU A 426 -44.60 -18.91 -23.06
N ARG A 427 -45.70 -18.26 -22.60
CA ARG A 427 -46.21 -16.95 -23.10
C ARG A 427 -45.15 -15.84 -23.08
N ALA A 428 -44.71 -15.36 -24.25
CA ALA A 428 -44.00 -14.09 -24.40
C ALA A 428 -45.00 -12.94 -24.55
N GLU A 429 -44.64 -11.73 -24.11
CA GLU A 429 -45.45 -10.51 -24.35
C GLU A 429 -45.45 -10.09 -25.84
N GLU A 430 -44.60 -10.70 -26.66
CA GLU A 430 -44.61 -10.53 -28.11
C GLU A 430 -45.70 -11.42 -28.72
N THR A 431 -46.58 -10.82 -29.53
CA THR A 431 -47.60 -11.54 -30.29
C THR A 431 -47.16 -11.79 -31.73
N LYS A 432 -47.74 -12.81 -32.36
CA LYS A 432 -47.61 -13.04 -33.80
C LYS A 432 -48.97 -13.39 -34.43
N PRO A 433 -49.17 -13.17 -35.75
CA PRO A 433 -50.33 -13.70 -36.46
C PRO A 433 -50.43 -15.21 -36.30
N TYR A 434 -51.66 -15.71 -36.14
CA TYR A 434 -51.95 -17.12 -36.00
C TYR A 434 -51.68 -17.87 -37.32
N GLU A 435 -50.86 -18.92 -37.26
CA GLU A 435 -50.64 -19.85 -38.36
C GLU A 435 -51.20 -21.23 -37.99
N PHE A 436 -51.64 -21.98 -39.00
CA PHE A 436 -52.20 -23.31 -38.78
C PHE A 436 -51.14 -24.25 -38.14
N GLY A 437 -51.39 -24.65 -36.90
CA GLY A 437 -50.46 -25.45 -36.09
C GLY A 437 -50.00 -24.76 -34.80
N ASP A 438 -50.24 -23.45 -34.64
CA ASP A 438 -49.95 -22.74 -33.41
C ASP A 438 -50.92 -23.14 -32.26
N PRO A 439 -50.46 -23.12 -31.00
CA PRO A 439 -51.34 -23.22 -29.84
C PRO A 439 -52.38 -22.09 -29.88
N PHE A 440 -53.66 -22.43 -29.69
CA PHE A 440 -54.77 -21.47 -29.77
C PHE A 440 -54.89 -20.62 -28.50
N ASP A 441 -53.82 -19.90 -28.16
CA ASP A 441 -53.72 -18.98 -27.02
C ASP A 441 -53.78 -17.54 -27.52
N LEU A 442 -55.00 -17.09 -27.81
CA LEU A 442 -55.30 -15.81 -28.44
C LEU A 442 -55.02 -14.60 -27.54
N HIS A 443 -54.32 -13.60 -28.08
CA HIS A 443 -54.28 -12.27 -27.51
C HIS A 443 -55.55 -11.51 -27.91
N LEU A 444 -56.57 -11.59 -27.06
CA LEU A 444 -57.92 -11.08 -27.35
C LEU A 444 -57.93 -9.59 -27.72
N GLU A 445 -57.21 -8.74 -27.00
CA GLU A 445 -57.17 -7.30 -27.28
C GLU A 445 -56.65 -6.99 -28.69
N ARG A 446 -55.51 -7.58 -29.05
CA ARG A 446 -54.88 -7.36 -30.35
C ARG A 446 -55.66 -8.01 -31.48
N THR A 447 -56.25 -9.17 -31.24
CA THR A 447 -57.18 -9.84 -32.16
C THR A 447 -58.42 -8.99 -32.44
N LEU A 448 -59.02 -8.40 -31.40
CA LEU A 448 -60.14 -7.47 -31.52
C LEU A 448 -59.72 -6.17 -32.23
N MET A 449 -58.54 -5.63 -31.92
CA MET A 449 -58.00 -4.44 -32.58
C MET A 449 -57.78 -4.67 -34.07
N ASN A 450 -57.25 -5.84 -34.46
CA ASN A 450 -57.06 -6.21 -35.86
C ASN A 450 -58.40 -6.31 -36.60
N SER A 451 -59.40 -6.95 -35.98
CA SER A 451 -60.77 -7.01 -36.52
C SER A 451 -61.41 -5.62 -36.67
N LEU A 452 -61.29 -4.76 -35.66
CA LEU A 452 -61.80 -3.37 -35.68
C LEU A 452 -61.08 -2.50 -36.71
N THR A 453 -59.78 -2.70 -36.91
CA THR A 453 -58.99 -1.99 -37.93
C THR A 453 -59.42 -2.42 -39.35
N ARG A 454 -59.77 -3.69 -39.52
CA ARG A 454 -60.20 -4.26 -40.81
C ARG A 454 -61.62 -3.86 -41.21
N GLU A 455 -62.58 -3.92 -40.29
CA GLU A 455 -64.01 -3.71 -40.60
C GLU A 455 -64.58 -2.35 -40.13
N GLY A 456 -63.79 -1.61 -39.34
CA GLY A 456 -64.22 -0.37 -38.67
C GLY A 456 -65.06 -0.64 -37.41
N PRO A 457 -65.38 0.40 -36.62
CA PRO A 457 -66.12 0.26 -35.36
C PRO A 457 -67.61 -0.02 -35.61
N ARG A 458 -67.97 -1.29 -35.84
CA ARG A 458 -69.36 -1.76 -35.99
C ARG A 458 -69.65 -2.87 -34.98
N VAL A 459 -70.90 -2.97 -34.55
CA VAL A 459 -71.39 -4.01 -33.64
C VAL A 459 -72.48 -4.82 -34.35
N PRO A 460 -72.44 -6.18 -34.32
CA PRO A 460 -71.44 -7.02 -33.66
C PRO A 460 -70.10 -7.08 -34.44
N VAL A 461 -68.98 -7.13 -33.70
CA VAL A 461 -67.63 -7.30 -34.25
C VAL A 461 -67.50 -8.69 -34.86
N ARG A 462 -67.12 -8.79 -36.15
CA ARG A 462 -66.90 -10.08 -36.83
C ARG A 462 -65.42 -10.42 -36.85
N LEU A 463 -65.07 -11.52 -36.19
CA LEU A 463 -63.71 -12.04 -36.18
C LEU A 463 -63.46 -12.97 -37.38
N SER A 464 -62.31 -12.81 -38.04
CA SER A 464 -61.79 -13.70 -39.07
C SER A 464 -60.50 -14.36 -38.61
N PRO A 465 -60.14 -15.56 -39.13
CA PRO A 465 -58.85 -16.19 -38.82
C PRO A 465 -57.62 -15.30 -39.05
N ASN A 466 -57.69 -14.36 -40.01
CA ASN A 466 -56.60 -13.42 -40.27
C ASN A 466 -56.45 -12.33 -39.19
N ASP A 467 -57.47 -12.15 -38.34
CA ASP A 467 -57.44 -11.19 -37.24
C ASP A 467 -56.74 -11.79 -36.00
N PHE A 468 -56.58 -13.11 -35.94
CA PHE A 468 -56.07 -13.83 -34.79
C PHE A 468 -54.58 -13.57 -34.58
N GLU A 469 -54.26 -13.05 -33.41
CA GLU A 469 -52.89 -13.00 -32.90
C GLU A 469 -52.76 -13.91 -31.68
N VAL A 470 -51.69 -14.69 -31.63
CA VAL A 470 -51.37 -15.59 -30.53
C VAL A 470 -50.11 -15.13 -29.80
N TYR A 471 -50.01 -15.43 -28.51
CA TYR A 471 -48.79 -15.19 -27.76
C TYR A 471 -47.65 -16.02 -28.33
N GLN A 472 -46.51 -15.38 -28.65
CA GLN A 472 -45.32 -16.10 -29.07
C GLN A 472 -44.80 -16.88 -27.87
N THR A 473 -44.55 -18.16 -28.01
CA THR A 473 -44.08 -18.96 -26.91
C THR A 473 -42.56 -19.23 -27.05
N ARG A 474 -41.80 -19.11 -25.95
CA ARG A 474 -40.35 -19.44 -25.91
C ARG A 474 -40.08 -20.64 -25.01
N HIS A 475 -39.74 -21.80 -25.59
CA HIS A 475 -39.21 -22.91 -24.81
C HIS A 475 -37.77 -22.64 -24.39
N THR A 476 -37.54 -22.48 -23.08
CA THR A 476 -36.21 -22.67 -22.51
C THR A 476 -36.06 -24.12 -22.08
N SER A 477 -35.30 -24.90 -22.83
CA SER A 477 -34.99 -26.29 -22.44
C SER A 477 -34.14 -26.29 -21.16
N LEU A 478 -34.67 -26.76 -20.04
CA LEU A 478 -33.94 -26.89 -18.77
C LEU A 478 -32.64 -27.65 -18.99
N THR A 479 -31.52 -27.13 -18.52
CA THR A 479 -30.20 -27.76 -18.71
C THR A 479 -29.54 -28.02 -17.37
N ALA A 480 -29.04 -29.25 -17.17
CA ALA A 480 -28.17 -29.59 -16.04
C ALA A 480 -26.73 -29.69 -16.54
N THR A 481 -25.87 -28.85 -15.98
CA THR A 481 -24.47 -28.70 -16.39
C THR A 481 -23.56 -29.02 -15.23
N VAL A 482 -22.54 -29.84 -15.46
CA VAL A 482 -21.40 -29.98 -14.55
C VAL A 482 -20.19 -29.33 -15.20
N MET A 483 -19.62 -28.31 -14.58
CA MET A 483 -18.34 -27.74 -14.97
C MET A 483 -17.22 -28.43 -14.18
N MET A 484 -16.41 -29.20 -14.89
CA MET A 484 -15.25 -29.89 -14.34
C MET A 484 -14.01 -29.03 -14.53
N LEU A 485 -13.35 -28.67 -13.44
CA LEU A 485 -12.15 -27.83 -13.40
C LEU A 485 -10.96 -28.64 -12.92
N ASP A 486 -9.93 -28.71 -13.75
CA ASP A 486 -8.65 -29.31 -13.40
C ASP A 486 -7.92 -28.45 -12.36
N LEU A 487 -7.56 -29.08 -11.23
CA LEU A 487 -6.85 -28.49 -10.09
C LEU A 487 -5.39 -28.99 -10.01
N SER A 488 -4.86 -29.57 -11.08
CA SER A 488 -3.49 -30.05 -11.13
C SER A 488 -2.47 -28.90 -11.08
N TRP A 489 -1.26 -29.22 -10.63
CA TRP A 489 -0.17 -28.25 -10.52
C TRP A 489 0.18 -27.55 -11.84
N SER A 490 0.06 -28.25 -12.98
CA SER A 490 0.29 -27.67 -14.32
C SER A 490 -0.63 -26.50 -14.62
N MET A 491 -1.90 -26.61 -14.21
CA MET A 491 -2.88 -25.54 -14.36
C MET A 491 -2.50 -24.28 -13.56
N GLY A 492 -1.87 -24.46 -12.39
CA GLY A 492 -1.38 -23.37 -11.55
C GLY A 492 -0.18 -22.65 -12.16
N LEU A 493 0.85 -23.41 -12.53
CA LEU A 493 2.11 -22.88 -13.10
C LEU A 493 1.90 -22.01 -14.33
N ARG A 494 0.92 -22.35 -15.18
CA ARG A 494 0.64 -21.66 -16.44
C ARG A 494 -0.42 -20.55 -16.32
N GLY A 495 -0.97 -20.32 -15.12
CA GLY A 495 -2.08 -19.36 -14.91
C GLY A 495 -3.42 -19.81 -15.49
N ASN A 496 -3.50 -21.04 -16.02
CA ASN A 496 -4.67 -21.64 -16.64
C ASN A 496 -5.84 -21.79 -15.65
N PHE A 497 -5.54 -22.16 -14.40
CA PHE A 497 -6.55 -22.34 -13.35
C PHE A 497 -7.30 -21.05 -13.05
N PHE A 498 -6.60 -19.92 -13.00
CA PHE A 498 -7.20 -18.62 -12.75
C PHE A 498 -8.24 -18.25 -13.82
N ALA A 499 -7.90 -18.45 -15.10
CA ALA A 499 -8.84 -18.24 -16.20
C ALA A 499 -10.07 -19.15 -16.08
N ALA A 500 -9.85 -20.44 -15.81
CA ALA A 500 -10.94 -21.41 -15.66
C ALA A 500 -11.88 -21.06 -14.49
N LYS A 501 -11.32 -20.64 -13.36
CA LYS A 501 -12.03 -20.16 -12.17
C LYS A 501 -12.86 -18.91 -12.46
N LYS A 502 -12.28 -17.91 -13.14
CA LYS A 502 -12.98 -16.68 -13.56
C LYS A 502 -14.18 -17.01 -14.46
N VAL A 503 -14.01 -17.93 -15.41
CA VAL A 503 -15.07 -18.37 -16.32
C VAL A 503 -16.17 -19.15 -15.59
N ALA A 504 -15.82 -20.03 -14.65
CA ALA A 504 -16.79 -20.79 -13.88
C ALA A 504 -17.70 -19.88 -13.03
N LEU A 505 -17.12 -18.88 -12.37
CA LEU A 505 -17.89 -17.90 -11.60
C LEU A 505 -18.76 -17.02 -12.51
N ALA A 506 -18.23 -16.58 -13.66
CA ALA A 506 -18.99 -15.82 -14.64
C ALA A 506 -20.17 -16.64 -15.21
N LEU A 507 -19.96 -17.91 -15.52
CA LEU A 507 -21.00 -18.82 -16.02
C LEU A 507 -22.07 -19.07 -14.95
N SER A 508 -21.67 -19.30 -13.70
CA SER A 508 -22.63 -19.45 -12.60
C SER A 508 -23.49 -18.19 -12.45
N GLN A 509 -22.87 -17.02 -12.50
CA GLN A 509 -23.59 -15.75 -12.42
C GLN A 509 -24.51 -15.53 -13.63
N LEU A 510 -24.10 -15.89 -14.84
CA LEU A 510 -24.94 -15.84 -16.04
C LEU A 510 -26.16 -16.76 -15.88
N ILE A 511 -25.97 -17.99 -15.42
CA ILE A 511 -27.05 -18.97 -15.21
C ILE A 511 -28.02 -18.46 -14.15
N LYS A 512 -27.54 -18.01 -12.99
CA LYS A 512 -28.40 -17.48 -11.92
C LYS A 512 -29.22 -16.27 -12.34
N THR A 513 -28.71 -15.44 -13.25
CA THR A 513 -29.36 -14.18 -13.66
C THR A 513 -30.26 -14.34 -14.89
N GLN A 514 -29.81 -15.05 -15.93
CA GLN A 514 -30.54 -15.18 -17.19
C GLN A 514 -31.28 -16.51 -17.34
N PHE A 515 -30.83 -17.56 -16.66
CA PHE A 515 -31.39 -18.92 -16.77
C PHE A 515 -31.62 -19.56 -15.40
N PRO A 516 -32.40 -18.94 -14.50
CA PRO A 516 -32.49 -19.34 -13.09
C PRO A 516 -33.04 -20.76 -12.85
N ARG A 517 -33.66 -21.38 -13.87
CA ARG A 517 -34.14 -22.77 -13.82
C ARG A 517 -33.08 -23.79 -14.26
N ASP A 518 -31.97 -23.36 -14.85
CA ASP A 518 -30.86 -24.25 -15.17
C ASP A 518 -30.04 -24.56 -13.91
N VAL A 519 -29.38 -25.73 -13.92
CA VAL A 519 -28.56 -26.18 -12.80
C VAL A 519 -27.11 -26.24 -13.22
N LEU A 520 -26.23 -25.67 -12.39
CA LEU A 520 -24.78 -25.75 -12.53
C LEU A 520 -24.17 -26.38 -11.28
N TYR A 521 -23.38 -27.44 -11.49
CA TYR A 521 -22.46 -27.97 -10.49
C TYR A 521 -21.03 -27.66 -10.88
N ILE A 522 -20.18 -27.36 -9.91
CA ILE A 522 -18.74 -27.18 -10.11
C ILE A 522 -18.03 -28.35 -9.47
N VAL A 523 -17.19 -29.05 -10.23
CA VAL A 523 -16.40 -30.18 -9.77
C VAL A 523 -14.93 -29.87 -10.00
N GLY A 524 -14.18 -29.69 -8.91
CA GLY A 524 -12.73 -29.59 -8.97
C GLY A 524 -12.11 -30.99 -8.91
N PHE A 525 -11.13 -31.28 -9.75
CA PHE A 525 -10.45 -32.56 -9.75
C PHE A 525 -8.93 -32.43 -9.82
N SER A 526 -8.25 -33.16 -8.94
CA SER A 526 -6.81 -33.42 -8.99
C SER A 526 -6.59 -34.93 -8.82
N ARG A 527 -5.94 -35.38 -7.74
CA ARG A 527 -5.88 -36.79 -7.34
C ARG A 527 -7.26 -37.37 -7.06
N TYR A 528 -8.15 -36.56 -6.50
CA TYR A 528 -9.57 -36.88 -6.26
C TYR A 528 -10.45 -35.77 -6.85
N ALA A 529 -11.69 -36.12 -7.19
CA ALA A 529 -12.70 -35.17 -7.60
C ALA A 529 -13.62 -34.83 -6.42
N ARG A 530 -13.97 -33.55 -6.28
CA ARG A 530 -14.92 -33.05 -5.28
C ARG A 530 -15.86 -32.02 -5.88
N GLU A 531 -17.09 -32.01 -5.38
CA GLU A 531 -18.01 -30.90 -5.61
C GLU A 531 -17.48 -29.67 -4.88
N MET A 532 -17.56 -28.51 -5.51
CA MET A 532 -17.11 -27.24 -4.95
C MET A 532 -18.26 -26.23 -5.02
N THR A 533 -18.46 -25.53 -3.92
CA THR A 533 -19.30 -24.34 -3.90
C THR A 533 -18.61 -23.17 -4.59
N GLU A 534 -19.36 -22.12 -4.92
CA GLU A 534 -18.79 -20.89 -5.49
C GLU A 534 -17.77 -20.24 -4.54
N GLN A 535 -18.03 -20.30 -3.24
CA GLN A 535 -17.13 -19.77 -2.22
C GLN A 535 -15.83 -20.57 -2.17
N GLU A 536 -15.93 -21.90 -2.08
CA GLU A 536 -14.75 -22.77 -2.11
C GLU A 536 -13.96 -22.61 -3.41
N LEU A 537 -14.63 -22.41 -4.55
CA LEU A 537 -13.96 -22.14 -5.81
C LEU A 537 -13.21 -20.79 -5.78
N ALA A 538 -13.83 -19.72 -5.26
CA ALA A 538 -13.19 -18.41 -5.13
C ALA A 538 -11.98 -18.41 -4.20
N GLU A 539 -12.01 -19.21 -3.14
CA GLU A 539 -10.90 -19.35 -2.19
C GLU A 539 -9.88 -20.42 -2.64
N ALA A 540 -10.24 -21.27 -3.61
CA ALA A 540 -9.36 -22.33 -4.08
C ALA A 540 -8.07 -21.78 -4.69
N THR A 541 -6.97 -22.34 -4.20
CA THR A 541 -5.64 -22.27 -4.78
C THR A 541 -5.22 -23.65 -5.27
N VAL A 542 -4.23 -23.69 -6.16
CA VAL A 542 -3.68 -24.96 -6.63
C VAL A 542 -2.79 -25.54 -5.54
N ASP A 543 -3.07 -26.77 -5.13
CA ASP A 543 -2.31 -27.47 -4.09
C ASP A 543 -1.04 -28.07 -4.68
N GLU A 544 0.12 -27.58 -4.24
CA GLU A 544 1.46 -28.04 -4.64
C GLU A 544 1.71 -29.53 -4.36
N TYR A 545 0.95 -30.13 -3.43
CA TYR A 545 1.15 -31.50 -2.95
C TYR A 545 0.10 -32.50 -3.48
N SER A 546 -0.95 -32.02 -4.15
CA SER A 546 -2.02 -32.86 -4.70
C SER A 546 -1.79 -33.19 -6.17
N TYR A 547 -0.88 -34.15 -6.41
CA TYR A 547 -0.51 -34.55 -7.77
C TYR A 547 -1.57 -35.44 -8.44
N GLY A 548 -1.82 -35.14 -9.72
CA GLY A 548 -2.55 -36.00 -10.65
C GLY A 548 -3.84 -35.39 -11.18
N THR A 549 -4.32 -35.98 -12.27
CA THR A 549 -5.46 -35.50 -13.05
C THR A 549 -6.48 -36.65 -13.17
N ASN A 550 -7.40 -36.75 -12.20
CA ASN A 550 -8.34 -37.86 -12.07
C ASN A 550 -9.67 -37.59 -12.80
N ILE A 551 -9.59 -37.55 -14.14
CA ILE A 551 -10.75 -37.35 -15.01
C ILE A 551 -11.81 -38.45 -14.79
N GLN A 552 -11.37 -39.69 -14.56
CA GLN A 552 -12.25 -40.84 -14.31
C GLN A 552 -13.15 -40.60 -13.09
N HIS A 553 -12.57 -40.23 -11.95
CA HIS A 553 -13.35 -39.95 -10.73
C HIS A 553 -14.28 -38.75 -10.91
N ALA A 554 -13.83 -37.72 -11.65
CA ALA A 554 -14.65 -36.55 -11.93
C ALA A 554 -15.87 -36.90 -12.81
N PHE A 555 -15.73 -37.79 -13.80
CA PHE A 555 -16.87 -38.31 -14.55
C PHE A 555 -17.83 -39.15 -13.70
N MET A 556 -17.31 -39.98 -12.79
CA MET A 556 -18.17 -40.73 -11.86
C MET A 556 -19.00 -39.79 -10.97
N LEU A 557 -18.38 -38.72 -10.47
CA LEU A 557 -19.07 -37.71 -9.67
C LEU A 557 -20.08 -36.91 -10.49
N ALA A 558 -19.70 -36.47 -11.70
CA ALA A 558 -20.57 -35.74 -12.61
C ALA A 558 -21.83 -36.54 -12.98
N GLN A 559 -21.68 -37.84 -13.28
CA GLN A 559 -22.81 -38.75 -13.51
C GLN A 559 -23.74 -38.80 -12.30
N ARG A 560 -23.19 -38.95 -11.08
CA ARG A 560 -23.98 -38.96 -9.84
C ARG A 560 -24.76 -37.65 -9.62
N LEU A 561 -24.14 -36.50 -9.91
CA LEU A 561 -24.78 -35.19 -9.76
C LEU A 561 -25.87 -34.98 -10.81
N LEU A 562 -25.60 -35.32 -12.08
CA LEU A 562 -26.55 -35.19 -13.19
C LEU A 562 -27.70 -36.21 -13.12
N ALA A 563 -27.51 -37.34 -12.44
CA ALA A 563 -28.58 -38.32 -12.20
C ALA A 563 -29.69 -37.78 -11.30
N LYS A 564 -29.41 -36.77 -10.44
CA LYS A 564 -30.41 -36.13 -9.57
C LYS A 564 -31.47 -35.34 -10.35
N HIS A 565 -31.20 -35.00 -11.62
CA HIS A 565 -32.05 -34.14 -12.43
C HIS A 565 -32.72 -34.93 -13.56
N ASN A 566 -34.05 -34.80 -13.67
CA ASN A 566 -34.83 -35.42 -14.74
C ASN A 566 -34.98 -34.50 -15.96
N THR A 567 -33.87 -33.91 -16.40
CA THR A 567 -33.82 -33.10 -17.64
C THR A 567 -33.26 -33.92 -18.80
N ALA A 568 -33.80 -33.67 -19.99
CA ALA A 568 -33.29 -34.22 -21.25
C ALA A 568 -31.90 -33.66 -21.62
N ASN A 569 -31.55 -32.45 -21.15
CA ASN A 569 -30.29 -31.80 -21.47
C ASN A 569 -29.31 -31.89 -20.31
N LYS A 570 -28.45 -32.92 -20.35
CA LYS A 570 -27.33 -33.11 -19.42
C LYS A 570 -26.01 -32.90 -20.15
N GLN A 571 -25.16 -32.05 -19.59
CA GLN A 571 -23.85 -31.76 -20.17
C GLN A 571 -22.75 -31.65 -19.12
N ILE A 572 -21.53 -31.95 -19.55
CA ILE A 572 -20.28 -31.75 -18.85
C ILE A 572 -19.45 -30.76 -19.66
N ILE A 573 -18.94 -29.73 -19.01
CA ILE A 573 -17.94 -28.80 -19.54
C ILE A 573 -16.64 -29.08 -18.80
N MET A 574 -15.67 -29.72 -19.45
CA MET A 574 -14.39 -30.06 -18.84
C MET A 574 -13.31 -29.08 -19.29
N VAL A 575 -12.62 -28.47 -18.34
CA VAL A 575 -11.46 -27.59 -18.58
C VAL A 575 -10.22 -28.24 -17.99
N THR A 576 -9.22 -28.52 -18.82
CA THR A 576 -7.99 -29.23 -18.41
C THR A 576 -6.81 -28.89 -19.32
N ASP A 577 -5.60 -29.01 -18.78
CA ASP A 577 -4.34 -28.92 -19.51
C ASP A 577 -3.47 -30.18 -19.44
N GLY A 578 -3.97 -31.24 -18.78
CA GLY A 578 -3.18 -32.44 -18.47
C GLY A 578 -3.89 -33.76 -18.77
N GLU A 579 -3.11 -34.75 -19.17
CA GLU A 579 -3.58 -36.12 -19.43
C GLU A 579 -4.09 -36.80 -18.16
N PRO A 580 -5.00 -37.79 -18.27
CA PRO A 580 -5.50 -38.52 -17.10
C PRO A 580 -4.38 -39.37 -16.48
N THR A 581 -3.75 -38.84 -15.43
CA THR A 581 -2.63 -39.46 -14.70
C THR A 581 -3.07 -40.21 -13.44
N SER A 582 -4.35 -40.10 -13.08
CA SER A 582 -4.94 -40.73 -11.91
C SER A 582 -6.26 -41.43 -12.21
N HIS A 583 -6.53 -42.52 -11.49
CA HIS A 583 -7.84 -43.21 -11.49
C HIS A 583 -8.14 -43.81 -10.11
N ILE A 584 -9.43 -44.09 -9.86
CA ILE A 584 -9.90 -44.81 -8.67
C ILE A 584 -10.01 -46.30 -9.01
N GLU A 585 -9.33 -47.12 -8.21
CA GLU A 585 -9.40 -48.58 -8.25
C GLU A 585 -9.40 -49.13 -6.83
N GLY A 586 -10.31 -50.05 -6.52
CA GLY A 586 -10.46 -50.59 -5.15
C GLY A 586 -10.78 -49.51 -4.09
N GLY A 587 -11.42 -48.40 -4.48
CA GLY A 587 -11.75 -47.29 -3.58
C GLY A 587 -10.57 -46.35 -3.25
N ARG A 588 -9.40 -46.53 -3.86
CA ARG A 588 -8.22 -45.68 -3.65
C ARG A 588 -7.77 -45.03 -4.96
N ALA A 589 -7.15 -43.84 -4.86
CA ALA A 589 -6.59 -43.17 -6.02
C ALA A 589 -5.18 -43.69 -6.33
N PHE A 590 -5.06 -44.30 -7.51
CA PHE A 590 -3.80 -44.64 -8.14
C PHE A 590 -3.32 -43.46 -8.98
N PHE A 591 -2.02 -43.16 -8.94
CA PHE A 591 -1.38 -42.08 -9.70
C PHE A 591 -0.14 -42.63 -10.40
N ALA A 592 0.05 -42.24 -11.67
CA ALA A 592 1.25 -42.54 -12.44
C ALA A 592 1.51 -41.43 -13.48
N TYR A 593 2.77 -41.04 -13.61
CA TYR A 593 3.25 -40.14 -14.65
C TYR A 593 4.49 -40.73 -15.32
N PRO A 594 4.49 -40.98 -16.64
CA PRO A 594 3.38 -40.83 -17.59
C PRO A 594 2.14 -41.70 -17.27
N PRO A 595 0.95 -41.38 -17.82
CA PRO A 595 -0.28 -42.12 -17.52
C PRO A 595 -0.22 -43.58 -18.01
N THR A 596 -0.79 -44.51 -17.23
CA THR A 596 -0.83 -45.93 -17.62
C THR A 596 -1.97 -46.20 -18.60
N LEU A 597 -1.82 -47.26 -19.42
CA LEU A 597 -2.91 -47.77 -20.28
C LEU A 597 -4.18 -48.09 -19.47
N ARG A 598 -4.03 -48.58 -18.24
CA ARG A 598 -5.13 -48.87 -17.32
C ARG A 598 -5.91 -47.59 -16.97
N THR A 599 -5.21 -46.50 -16.66
CA THR A 599 -5.79 -45.18 -16.33
C THR A 599 -6.60 -44.63 -17.52
N LEU A 600 -6.03 -44.71 -18.72
CA LEU A 600 -6.71 -44.29 -19.95
C LEU A 600 -7.98 -45.11 -20.22
N GLN A 601 -7.89 -46.44 -20.14
CA GLN A 601 -9.02 -47.35 -20.36
C GLN A 601 -10.18 -47.08 -19.39
N LEU A 602 -9.90 -46.95 -18.09
CA LEU A 602 -10.92 -46.68 -17.09
C LEU A 602 -11.56 -45.30 -17.29
N THR A 603 -10.78 -44.30 -17.70
CA THR A 603 -11.30 -42.96 -18.01
C THR A 603 -12.25 -42.98 -19.22
N LEU A 604 -11.85 -43.66 -20.30
CA LEU A 604 -12.68 -43.81 -21.50
C LEU A 604 -13.94 -44.67 -21.24
N GLN A 605 -13.85 -45.65 -20.34
CA GLN A 605 -15.01 -46.43 -19.89
C GLN A 605 -16.05 -45.54 -19.21
N GLU A 606 -15.64 -44.62 -18.34
CA GLU A 606 -16.57 -43.67 -17.73
C GLU A 606 -17.12 -42.66 -18.74
N ALA A 607 -16.33 -42.21 -19.72
CA ALA A 607 -16.84 -41.39 -20.82
C ALA A 607 -17.94 -42.13 -21.62
N ARG A 608 -17.76 -43.43 -21.86
CA ARG A 608 -18.79 -44.28 -22.49
C ARG A 608 -20.04 -44.40 -21.62
N ASN A 609 -19.89 -44.50 -20.30
CA ASN A 609 -21.02 -44.51 -19.36
C ASN A 609 -21.82 -43.19 -19.41
N CYS A 610 -21.13 -42.05 -19.40
CA CYS A 610 -21.75 -40.72 -19.60
C CYS A 610 -22.57 -40.70 -20.90
N THR A 611 -22.00 -41.21 -21.99
CA THR A 611 -22.65 -41.25 -23.32
C THR A 611 -23.93 -42.08 -23.30
N ARG A 612 -23.90 -43.26 -22.66
CA ARG A 612 -25.09 -44.13 -22.51
C ARG A 612 -26.22 -43.46 -21.73
N GLN A 613 -25.87 -42.53 -20.83
CA GLN A 613 -26.82 -41.75 -20.04
C GLN A 613 -27.27 -40.45 -20.74
N GLY A 614 -26.88 -40.22 -22.00
CA GLY A 614 -27.21 -39.03 -22.77
C GLY A 614 -26.48 -37.76 -22.32
N ILE A 615 -25.37 -37.90 -21.57
CA ILE A 615 -24.57 -36.78 -21.08
C ILE A 615 -23.54 -36.40 -22.15
N ILE A 616 -23.59 -35.17 -22.65
CA ILE A 616 -22.62 -34.65 -23.63
C ILE A 616 -21.43 -34.00 -22.91
N ILE A 617 -20.20 -34.31 -23.33
CA ILE A 617 -18.94 -33.84 -22.74
C ILE A 617 -18.28 -32.89 -23.74
N ASN A 618 -18.31 -31.59 -23.45
CA ASN A 618 -17.52 -30.60 -24.17
C ASN A 618 -16.19 -30.39 -23.43
N THR A 619 -15.07 -30.57 -24.13
CA THR A 619 -13.72 -30.48 -23.55
C THR A 619 -13.02 -29.22 -24.05
N PHE A 620 -12.52 -28.40 -23.13
CA PHE A 620 -11.75 -27.18 -23.39
C PHE A 620 -10.32 -27.41 -22.92
N MET A 621 -9.42 -27.54 -23.90
CA MET A 621 -8.01 -27.82 -23.68
C MET A 621 -7.18 -26.55 -23.74
N LEU A 622 -6.31 -26.39 -22.75
CA LEU A 622 -5.40 -25.25 -22.65
C LEU A 622 -3.95 -25.57 -23.07
N ASP A 623 -3.59 -26.85 -23.17
CA ASP A 623 -2.31 -27.32 -23.72
C ASP A 623 -2.51 -28.17 -25.00
N ARG A 624 -1.49 -28.25 -25.84
CA ARG A 624 -1.50 -28.94 -27.15
C ARG A 624 -0.43 -30.03 -27.25
N SER A 625 -0.24 -30.84 -26.20
CA SER A 625 0.65 -32.00 -26.30
C SER A 625 0.06 -33.06 -27.25
N PHE A 626 0.93 -33.77 -27.97
CA PHE A 626 0.51 -34.76 -28.98
C PHE A 626 -0.30 -35.91 -28.38
N TYR A 627 0.16 -36.48 -27.27
CA TYR A 627 -0.49 -37.60 -26.59
C TYR A 627 -1.87 -37.24 -26.02
N MET A 628 -2.02 -36.02 -25.50
CA MET A 628 -3.31 -35.51 -25.02
C MET A 628 -4.33 -35.31 -26.15
N MET A 629 -3.89 -34.83 -27.33
CA MET A 629 -4.79 -34.70 -28.49
C MET A 629 -5.37 -36.06 -28.89
N GLU A 630 -4.56 -37.12 -28.91
CA GLU A 630 -5.04 -38.46 -29.25
C GLU A 630 -6.08 -38.97 -28.25
N PHE A 631 -5.82 -38.80 -26.95
CA PHE A 631 -6.76 -39.19 -25.90
C PHE A 631 -8.09 -38.43 -26.01
N VAL A 632 -8.05 -37.11 -26.20
CA VAL A 632 -9.26 -36.29 -26.25
C VAL A 632 -10.05 -36.52 -27.54
N ASP A 633 -9.39 -36.79 -28.66
CA ASP A 633 -10.06 -37.21 -29.90
C ASP A 633 -10.80 -38.54 -29.73
N GLN A 634 -10.19 -39.52 -29.03
CA GLN A 634 -10.87 -40.77 -28.69
C GLN A 634 -12.08 -40.53 -27.78
N LEU A 635 -11.93 -39.67 -26.77
CA LEU A 635 -13.01 -39.28 -25.86
C LEU A 635 -14.18 -38.62 -26.61
N ALA A 636 -13.89 -37.70 -27.53
CA ALA A 636 -14.89 -37.02 -28.34
C ALA A 636 -15.62 -37.99 -29.28
N ARG A 637 -14.91 -38.94 -29.90
CA ARG A 637 -15.51 -39.99 -30.74
C ARG A 637 -16.48 -40.88 -29.94
N ILE A 638 -16.11 -41.24 -28.72
CA ILE A 638 -16.96 -42.07 -27.84
C ILE A 638 -18.20 -41.29 -27.40
N ASN A 639 -18.04 -40.02 -26.99
CA ASN A 639 -19.12 -39.26 -26.39
C ASN A 639 -20.00 -38.48 -27.36
N LYS A 640 -19.50 -38.20 -28.57
CA LYS A 640 -20.10 -37.27 -29.55
C LYS A 640 -20.11 -35.81 -29.08
N GLY A 641 -19.28 -35.48 -28.10
CA GLY A 641 -19.04 -34.12 -27.64
C GLY A 641 -17.99 -33.39 -28.50
N ARG A 642 -17.76 -32.11 -28.21
CA ARG A 642 -16.81 -31.27 -28.96
C ARG A 642 -15.53 -31.00 -28.15
N VAL A 643 -14.46 -30.75 -28.88
CA VAL A 643 -13.14 -30.42 -28.34
C VAL A 643 -12.76 -29.03 -28.82
N PHE A 644 -12.38 -28.17 -27.89
CA PHE A 644 -11.95 -26.80 -28.17
C PHE A 644 -10.52 -26.62 -27.67
N TYR A 645 -9.61 -26.30 -28.59
CA TYR A 645 -8.24 -25.93 -28.25
C TYR A 645 -8.17 -24.41 -28.09
N THR A 646 -7.99 -23.93 -26.87
CA THR A 646 -8.02 -22.50 -26.53
C THR A 646 -6.80 -22.07 -25.73
N THR A 647 -6.54 -20.77 -25.70
CA THR A 647 -5.63 -20.17 -24.72
C THR A 647 -6.43 -19.70 -23.50
N PRO A 648 -5.78 -19.47 -22.34
CA PRO A 648 -6.46 -19.02 -21.12
C PRO A 648 -7.27 -17.73 -21.32
N GLU A 649 -6.75 -16.80 -22.13
CA GLU A 649 -7.39 -15.50 -22.39
C GLU A 649 -8.68 -15.64 -23.19
N ARG A 650 -8.78 -16.68 -24.03
CA ARG A 650 -9.94 -16.92 -24.91
C ARG A 650 -10.92 -17.94 -24.35
N LEU A 651 -10.55 -18.66 -23.29
CA LEU A 651 -11.35 -19.73 -22.68
C LEU A 651 -12.79 -19.27 -22.38
N GLY A 652 -12.93 -18.09 -21.79
CA GLY A 652 -14.25 -17.55 -21.42
C GLY A 652 -15.16 -17.30 -22.60
N GLN A 653 -14.60 -16.82 -23.71
CA GLN A 653 -15.37 -16.54 -24.91
C GLN A 653 -15.97 -17.82 -25.48
N TYR A 654 -15.15 -18.87 -25.62
CA TYR A 654 -15.60 -20.14 -26.18
C TYR A 654 -16.62 -20.84 -25.28
N ILE A 655 -16.39 -20.89 -23.97
CA ILE A 655 -17.33 -21.55 -23.03
C ILE A 655 -18.69 -20.84 -23.02
N LEU A 656 -18.72 -19.51 -22.95
CA LEU A 656 -19.98 -18.76 -22.93
C LEU A 656 -20.74 -18.86 -24.26
N VAL A 657 -20.03 -18.74 -25.39
CA VAL A 657 -20.63 -18.92 -26.72
C VAL A 657 -21.16 -20.34 -26.88
N ASP A 658 -20.41 -21.35 -26.42
CA ASP A 658 -20.82 -22.75 -26.50
C ASP A 658 -22.09 -23.03 -25.70
N TYR A 659 -22.15 -22.52 -24.46
CA TYR A 659 -23.32 -22.65 -23.61
C TYR A 659 -24.57 -22.03 -24.26
N LEU A 660 -24.44 -20.81 -24.78
CA LEU A 660 -25.54 -20.10 -25.45
C LEU A 660 -25.93 -20.74 -26.79
N ALA A 661 -24.97 -21.26 -27.56
CA ALA A 661 -25.23 -21.93 -28.82
C ALA A 661 -25.94 -23.27 -28.63
N ASN A 662 -25.56 -24.04 -27.60
CA ASN A 662 -26.25 -25.29 -27.24
C ASN A 662 -27.69 -25.05 -26.81
N LYS A 663 -27.96 -23.96 -26.07
CA LYS A 663 -29.32 -23.51 -25.79
C LYS A 663 -30.11 -23.24 -27.07
N ARG A 664 -29.50 -22.63 -28.09
CA ARG A 664 -30.17 -22.28 -29.35
C ARG A 664 -30.41 -23.48 -30.28
N ARG A 665 -29.45 -24.41 -30.39
CA ARG A 665 -29.52 -25.55 -31.33
C ARG A 665 -30.55 -26.62 -30.98
N ARG A 666 -30.94 -26.74 -29.71
CA ARG A 666 -31.89 -27.77 -29.25
C ARG A 666 -33.31 -27.22 -29.04
N ILE A 667 -33.55 -25.98 -29.47
CA ILE A 667 -34.89 -25.38 -29.62
C ILE A 667 -35.48 -25.71 -31.02
N ALA A 668 -34.72 -26.40 -31.88
CA ALA A 668 -35.14 -26.80 -33.22
C ALA A 668 -35.90 -28.13 -33.23
#